data_AF-A0A8H3B449-F1
#
_entry.id   AF-A0A8H3B449-F1
#
_cell.length_a   1.000
_cell.length_b   1.000
_cell.length_c   1.000
_cell.angle_alpha   90.00
_cell.angle_beta   90.00
_cell.angle_gamma   90.00
#
_symmetry.space_group_name_H-M   'P 1'
#
loop_
_entity.id
_entity.type
_entity.pdbx_description
1 polymer ?
#
loop_
_entity_poly.entity_id
_entity_poly.type
_entity_poly.pdbx_seq_one_letter_code
_entity_poly.pdbx_strand_id
1 'polypeptide(L)'
;MQVSGSEDPLAQPQEARDPGSGTENDNATTRFGSPTVELPPEHPLDENVEREGNSTPSNSIEGASMTSSPRKNNISHDPHPMNETESPDQNTVPDVLDGVSDFFRLLDLVEDRSSGGIVEKIIIDQQSLSKFINLLQPGSYKSVSNINFKALDELSIKPIGVYGSQLEIFKYLVGVGCLDHTCETSFFKPNDKGNPTSVIRSGLYLTISHGPNPAASSKTAYIVYWPEDNTWDDQESAETVSNSLRRNRETFMRFLTKLCDQTIALFSASQAEAFVWERGIQNNVASENRPNNGAQLRMEEFHVLELDEQEDDVIASPGFEISVESVLAQNKGARASDMYLVGGEKRIGILTRSREKEQDMLTRFEHERVSRTDLHQMIESRGRCHLVLGDITSQSLELLAANGLEKRYHTIFEDYRNTQTENKRNQHSTEVEGKKQIENNVNQDKLRLAEEIRHMVRRKYVSIYPTCTFLVPNPLPHGRETSELLYCDYKPGLDKIRDDIQQRKIDQVNNQEFQAFKSKWMDLRDRLDSNTSASEEDRTAWVRESIDGVLGPSDPESWFSKLSSKAWNVVSHIPSKIGGSSNTAKLGDPEFVAQLRQWEQNYACLVPLVRLTCHILQSGMEKFEDTLISNHLDNMVSSEKHSRCRTFEDICARAQYEKESNAFNQLVQSLKQAMVPQSKTVPTVIVESIEPEYQRSNQGTRSTSWLSWSGLRYNYTPPRIRYNIYPFEFTTQDRQQSELDEDHVPTPRIAGGERFNFAIPTNKSIEFAQLVQNKCLLAISDIGEGHTRIYIADNVTMNFELQTHGLITLYHARLGGERCVYAFDHATRFFAIVHGPEDPQVSLLRFDQKFTGLQGYRAPMPLRPWYKAIPEISAACFQTGRSELFLVERSGSVHVFSISAEMIRPAPFRLDPSFINVCSTPDGSCLLVVMGGASLVDSHRLVAFHWDASSLEDQLEGIEASDLPPSETPCVVTRFYGKGRTHVVSFLPTNNLVQSTILQIKQRTTEFAIRSENEGLPAAGIQTSNNSIIDCHLEVWTRFPVVPTITRITPFPISRKPRQLVLVSPIDLPRAAAYYERMISTLRRITQKPVDWRLTSTMVSTTKATSAELLENLSEFKLGSFIVELICLIPIQ
;
A
#
# COMPACT_ATOMS: atom_id res chain seq x y z
N MET A 1 53.96 -33.01 -2.34
CA MET A 1 54.45 -34.39 -2.53
C MET A 1 53.25 -35.25 -2.92
N GLN A 2 53.41 -36.19 -3.85
CA GLN A 2 52.42 -37.08 -4.52
C GLN A 2 50.89 -36.94 -4.27
N VAL A 3 50.15 -36.99 -5.39
CA VAL A 3 48.68 -37.13 -5.48
C VAL A 3 48.36 -38.48 -6.13
N SER A 4 47.29 -39.15 -5.69
CA SER A 4 46.56 -40.20 -6.43
C SER A 4 45.14 -40.35 -5.86
N GLY A 5 44.08 -40.66 -6.62
CA GLY A 5 43.96 -40.74 -8.09
C GLY A 5 43.38 -42.07 -8.58
N SER A 6 42.20 -42.02 -9.20
CA SER A 6 41.57 -43.09 -10.01
C SER A 6 40.31 -42.56 -10.74
N GLU A 7 39.89 -43.03 -11.91
CA GLU A 7 40.53 -43.81 -12.99
C GLU A 7 39.70 -43.62 -14.30
N ASP A 8 40.36 -43.21 -15.41
CA ASP A 8 40.38 -43.83 -16.75
C ASP A 8 39.12 -44.46 -17.44
N PRO A 9 39.17 -44.77 -18.77
CA PRO A 9 39.82 -44.08 -19.91
C PRO A 9 39.02 -44.12 -21.26
N LEU A 10 39.42 -43.33 -22.29
CA LEU A 10 39.86 -43.78 -23.64
C LEU A 10 39.71 -42.77 -24.82
N ALA A 11 40.68 -42.88 -25.75
CA ALA A 11 40.66 -42.53 -27.19
C ALA A 11 40.78 -41.06 -27.68
N GLN A 12 41.93 -40.80 -28.31
CA GLN A 12 42.34 -39.70 -29.20
C GLN A 12 43.34 -40.31 -30.25
N PRO A 13 44.02 -39.60 -31.19
CA PRO A 13 44.14 -38.16 -31.49
C PRO A 13 43.67 -37.87 -32.96
N GLN A 14 44.11 -36.94 -33.84
CA GLN A 14 45.23 -35.98 -33.94
C GLN A 14 44.87 -34.62 -34.58
N GLU A 15 45.64 -33.62 -34.14
CA GLU A 15 46.31 -32.51 -34.83
C GLU A 15 46.27 -32.38 -36.37
N ALA A 16 46.20 -31.13 -36.86
CA ALA A 16 47.31 -30.48 -37.59
C ALA A 16 47.09 -28.94 -37.71
N ARG A 17 48.16 -28.17 -37.96
CA ARG A 17 48.15 -26.73 -38.32
C ARG A 17 49.16 -26.47 -39.46
N ASP A 18 48.73 -25.77 -40.51
CA ASP A 18 49.57 -25.00 -41.47
C ASP A 18 50.71 -25.77 -42.21
N PRO A 19 51.44 -25.16 -43.18
CA PRO A 19 51.29 -23.84 -43.82
C PRO A 19 50.91 -23.94 -45.32
N GLY A 20 50.87 -22.80 -46.04
CA GLY A 20 50.39 -22.72 -47.42
C GLY A 20 51.33 -22.17 -48.50
N SER A 21 50.80 -22.14 -49.73
CA SER A 21 51.29 -21.50 -50.97
C SER A 21 50.07 -21.34 -51.91
N GLY A 22 50.04 -20.54 -52.99
CA GLY A 22 51.00 -19.56 -53.53
C GLY A 22 50.98 -19.55 -55.07
N THR A 23 50.62 -18.41 -55.71
CA THR A 23 50.61 -18.13 -57.19
C THR A 23 49.67 -19.01 -58.05
N GLU A 24 49.08 -18.61 -59.19
CA GLU A 24 49.04 -17.41 -60.08
C GLU A 24 47.56 -17.26 -60.61
N ASN A 25 46.98 -16.07 -60.87
CA ASN A 25 47.02 -15.23 -62.11
C ASN A 25 46.77 -16.01 -63.43
N ASP A 26 46.01 -15.55 -64.45
CA ASP A 26 45.31 -14.28 -64.78
C ASP A 26 44.14 -14.60 -65.77
N ASN A 27 43.23 -13.73 -66.28
CA ASN A 27 43.29 -12.29 -66.57
C ASN A 27 41.89 -11.65 -66.84
N ALA A 28 41.73 -10.35 -66.53
CA ALA A 28 40.84 -9.30 -67.12
C ALA A 28 39.31 -9.54 -67.39
N THR A 29 38.42 -8.53 -67.43
CA THR A 29 38.62 -7.12 -67.82
C THR A 29 37.55 -6.13 -67.27
N THR A 30 38.00 -4.99 -66.70
CA THR A 30 37.24 -3.71 -66.44
C THR A 30 36.02 -3.72 -65.50
N ARG A 31 35.66 -2.62 -64.81
CA ARG A 31 36.05 -1.18 -64.94
C ARG A 31 36.15 -0.48 -63.54
N PHE A 32 36.73 0.73 -63.51
CA PHE A 32 37.14 1.52 -62.33
C PHE A 32 35.98 2.11 -61.47
N GLY A 33 36.32 2.63 -60.27
CA GLY A 33 35.43 3.42 -59.39
C GLY A 33 36.17 4.22 -58.29
N SER A 34 35.42 4.81 -57.33
CA SER A 34 35.89 5.66 -56.19
C SER A 34 36.33 7.11 -56.59
N PRO A 35 36.56 8.08 -55.66
CA PRO A 35 36.39 8.06 -54.18
C PRO A 35 35.77 9.35 -53.52
N THR A 36 35.58 9.30 -52.19
CA THR A 36 35.70 10.34 -51.10
C THR A 36 35.54 11.88 -51.30
N VAL A 37 34.86 12.48 -50.28
CA VAL A 37 35.25 13.67 -49.46
C VAL A 37 34.81 15.12 -49.82
N GLU A 38 34.26 15.80 -48.78
CA GLU A 38 34.13 17.26 -48.47
C GLU A 38 33.27 18.24 -49.33
N LEU A 39 33.13 19.45 -48.76
CA LEU A 39 32.21 20.58 -49.05
C LEU A 39 32.95 21.74 -49.78
N PRO A 40 32.33 22.88 -50.17
CA PRO A 40 30.90 23.25 -50.36
C PRO A 40 30.70 23.58 -51.89
N PRO A 41 30.24 24.75 -52.44
CA PRO A 41 29.39 25.86 -51.95
C PRO A 41 28.32 26.40 -52.94
N GLU A 42 27.66 27.50 -52.50
CA GLU A 42 27.04 28.60 -53.27
C GLU A 42 25.65 28.48 -53.97
N HIS A 43 24.94 29.62 -53.85
CA HIS A 43 23.67 30.05 -54.46
C HIS A 43 23.91 30.58 -55.90
N PRO A 44 22.92 31.01 -56.75
CA PRO A 44 21.74 31.80 -56.36
C PRO A 44 20.44 31.69 -57.23
N LEU A 45 19.46 32.57 -56.90
CA LEU A 45 18.30 33.02 -57.70
C LEU A 45 17.19 32.00 -58.03
N ASP A 46 15.93 32.38 -58.29
CA ASP A 46 15.04 33.42 -57.72
C ASP A 46 13.59 33.14 -58.24
N GLU A 47 12.61 33.99 -57.90
CA GLU A 47 11.27 34.12 -58.54
C GLU A 47 10.23 32.98 -58.35
N ASN A 48 8.91 33.22 -58.29
CA ASN A 48 8.09 34.37 -57.82
C ASN A 48 6.58 33.98 -57.77
N VAL A 49 5.74 34.75 -57.05
CA VAL A 49 4.30 35.04 -57.37
C VAL A 49 3.26 33.87 -57.35
N GLU A 50 2.03 33.95 -56.81
CA GLU A 50 1.25 34.97 -56.06
C GLU A 50 -0.01 34.36 -55.36
N ARG A 51 -0.57 35.07 -54.33
CA ARG A 51 -2.02 35.23 -53.95
C ARG A 51 -2.93 34.00 -53.70
N GLU A 52 -4.09 34.07 -53.05
CA GLU A 52 -4.81 34.95 -52.08
C GLU A 52 -5.92 34.07 -51.45
N GLY A 53 -6.47 34.29 -50.24
CA GLY A 53 -6.21 35.27 -49.19
C GLY A 53 -7.39 35.33 -48.18
N ASN A 54 -7.19 36.01 -47.04
CA ASN A 54 -8.22 36.52 -46.11
C ASN A 54 -9.13 35.51 -45.33
N SER A 55 -9.65 35.83 -44.13
CA SER A 55 -9.58 37.07 -43.31
C SER A 55 -9.58 36.78 -41.79
N THR A 56 -8.89 37.63 -41.02
CA THR A 56 -8.94 37.74 -39.54
C THR A 56 -10.15 38.59 -39.08
N PRO A 57 -10.49 38.65 -37.77
CA PRO A 57 -9.86 39.60 -36.82
C PRO A 57 -9.21 38.88 -35.60
N SER A 58 -8.04 39.29 -35.07
CA SER A 58 -7.68 40.56 -34.40
C SER A 58 -8.34 40.68 -33.01
N ASN A 59 -7.71 41.12 -31.91
CA ASN A 59 -6.43 41.85 -31.66
C ASN A 59 -6.08 41.70 -30.13
N SER A 60 -4.89 42.01 -29.56
CA SER A 60 -3.54 42.34 -30.06
C SER A 60 -2.55 42.71 -28.92
N ILE A 61 -1.23 42.52 -29.13
CA ILE A 61 -0.12 43.48 -28.81
C ILE A 61 0.18 43.79 -27.32
N GLU A 62 1.42 44.00 -26.83
CA GLU A 62 2.84 44.02 -27.30
C GLU A 62 3.74 43.55 -26.12
N GLY A 63 5.06 43.29 -26.18
CA GLY A 63 6.12 43.31 -27.20
C GLY A 63 7.40 42.71 -26.56
N ALA A 64 8.22 41.91 -27.26
CA ALA A 64 9.36 42.36 -28.09
C ALA A 64 10.55 42.96 -27.29
N SER A 65 11.83 42.62 -27.53
CA SER A 65 12.45 41.56 -28.36
C SER A 65 13.98 41.46 -28.09
N MET A 66 14.64 40.53 -28.79
CA MET A 66 16.05 40.51 -29.25
C MET A 66 17.02 39.47 -28.69
N THR A 67 17.83 38.96 -29.62
CA THR A 67 18.72 37.79 -29.53
C THR A 67 20.16 38.15 -29.86
N SER A 68 21.15 37.58 -29.16
CA SER A 68 22.47 37.30 -29.74
C SER A 68 23.32 36.37 -28.88
N SER A 69 24.07 35.49 -29.54
CA SER A 69 25.22 34.72 -29.01
C SER A 69 26.30 34.69 -30.13
N PRO A 70 27.51 34.09 -29.99
CA PRO A 70 28.12 33.39 -28.84
C PRO A 70 29.64 33.72 -28.59
N ARG A 71 30.30 32.90 -27.75
CA ARG A 71 31.77 32.55 -27.69
C ARG A 71 32.80 33.42 -26.91
N LYS A 72 33.22 32.82 -25.77
CA LYS A 72 34.61 32.43 -25.35
C LYS A 72 35.64 33.45 -24.79
N ASN A 73 36.20 33.04 -23.63
CA ASN A 73 37.61 33.18 -23.16
C ASN A 73 38.14 34.61 -22.85
N ASN A 74 38.46 35.04 -21.61
CA ASN A 74 39.28 34.38 -20.57
C ASN A 74 39.19 35.07 -19.17
N ILE A 75 39.30 34.26 -18.12
CA ILE A 75 39.93 34.48 -16.78
C ILE A 75 40.20 35.92 -16.29
N SER A 76 39.53 36.31 -15.18
CA SER A 76 40.17 36.98 -14.03
C SER A 76 39.40 36.66 -12.74
N HIS A 77 40.07 36.72 -11.58
CA HIS A 77 39.43 36.60 -10.26
C HIS A 77 38.85 37.94 -9.82
N ASP A 78 37.64 37.96 -9.25
CA ASP A 78 37.46 38.25 -7.82
C ASP A 78 36.04 37.89 -7.32
N PRO A 79 35.86 37.49 -6.05
CA PRO A 79 34.55 37.14 -5.49
C PRO A 79 33.93 38.31 -4.69
N HIS A 80 32.84 38.87 -5.18
CA HIS A 80 31.91 39.65 -4.33
C HIS A 80 30.75 38.76 -3.84
N PRO A 81 30.28 38.95 -2.59
CA PRO A 81 29.28 38.08 -1.99
C PRO A 81 27.89 38.33 -2.59
N MET A 82 27.15 37.25 -2.89
CA MET A 82 25.71 37.36 -3.08
C MET A 82 25.01 37.32 -1.71
N ASN A 83 24.01 38.18 -1.54
CA ASN A 83 23.14 38.15 -0.37
C ASN A 83 22.33 36.84 -0.39
N GLU A 84 22.41 36.05 0.68
CA GLU A 84 21.39 35.05 0.95
C GLU A 84 20.06 35.79 1.24
N THR A 85 18.98 35.36 0.59
CA THR A 85 17.67 36.00 0.75
C THR A 85 16.94 35.31 1.90
N GLU A 86 16.79 36.00 3.03
CA GLU A 86 16.11 35.49 4.22
C GLU A 86 14.64 35.12 3.91
N SER A 87 14.25 33.88 4.23
CA SER A 87 12.85 33.45 4.22
C SER A 87 12.16 33.90 5.53
N PRO A 88 10.98 34.52 5.49
CA PRO A 88 10.40 35.18 6.67
C PRO A 88 9.89 34.22 7.76
N ASP A 89 9.95 34.72 8.99
CA ASP A 89 9.59 34.16 10.30
C ASP A 89 8.55 33.04 10.41
N GLN A 90 8.85 32.12 11.33
CA GLN A 90 7.83 31.35 12.06
C GLN A 90 7.35 32.13 13.29
N ASN A 91 6.20 32.82 13.18
CA ASN A 91 5.40 33.33 14.32
C ASN A 91 6.19 33.96 15.47
N THR A 92 6.96 35.00 15.20
CA THR A 92 7.64 35.80 16.23
C THR A 92 6.62 36.54 17.10
N VAL A 93 6.20 35.90 18.20
CA VAL A 93 5.57 36.60 19.33
C VAL A 93 6.65 37.54 19.90
N PRO A 94 6.40 38.86 20.02
CA PRO A 94 7.41 39.79 20.52
C PRO A 94 7.81 39.41 21.94
N ASP A 95 9.11 39.40 22.22
CA ASP A 95 9.59 39.03 23.55
C ASP A 95 9.28 40.16 24.54
N VAL A 96 9.05 39.80 25.80
CA VAL A 96 8.68 40.76 26.85
C VAL A 96 9.81 41.77 27.09
N LEU A 97 11.04 41.42 26.71
CA LEU A 97 12.24 42.26 26.81
C LEU A 97 12.43 43.23 25.63
N ASP A 98 11.71 43.08 24.50
CA ASP A 98 11.85 44.00 23.35
C ASP A 98 11.42 45.45 23.69
N GLY A 99 10.68 45.64 24.80
CA GLY A 99 10.33 46.93 25.36
C GLY A 99 11.24 47.43 26.50
N VAL A 100 12.30 46.70 26.87
CA VAL A 100 13.21 47.07 27.98
C VAL A 100 14.61 47.34 27.43
N SER A 101 15.00 48.62 27.41
CA SER A 101 16.37 49.01 27.04
C SER A 101 17.39 48.47 28.04
N ASP A 102 18.56 48.07 27.52
CA ASP A 102 19.77 47.71 28.29
C ASP A 102 19.62 46.57 29.33
N PHE A 103 18.63 45.69 29.16
CA PHE A 103 18.48 44.43 29.91
C PHE A 103 18.47 43.22 28.97
N PHE A 104 19.59 42.50 28.89
CA PHE A 104 19.84 41.44 27.92
C PHE A 104 19.77 40.06 28.57
N ARG A 105 19.08 39.11 27.93
CA ARG A 105 19.15 37.70 28.31
C ARG A 105 20.45 37.11 27.77
N LEU A 106 21.24 36.42 28.60
CA LEU A 106 22.43 35.69 28.15
C LEU A 106 22.09 34.22 27.96
N LEU A 107 21.51 33.61 29.00
CA LEU A 107 21.15 32.20 29.04
C LEU A 107 19.66 32.06 29.42
N ASP A 108 18.83 31.44 28.57
CA ASP A 108 17.39 31.19 28.82
C ASP A 108 17.16 29.76 29.31
N LEU A 109 16.24 29.57 30.26
CA LEU A 109 15.72 28.25 30.64
C LEU A 109 14.47 27.94 29.78
N VAL A 110 14.57 26.91 28.95
CA VAL A 110 13.54 26.56 27.95
C VAL A 110 13.08 25.12 28.11
N GLU A 111 11.77 24.90 28.11
CA GLU A 111 11.18 23.56 27.99
C GLU A 111 11.36 23.01 26.56
N ASP A 112 12.21 22.01 26.38
CA ASP A 112 12.23 21.21 25.15
C ASP A 112 11.11 20.15 25.22
N ARG A 113 10.01 20.41 24.51
CA ARG A 113 8.86 19.51 24.37
C ARG A 113 9.06 18.50 23.24
N SER A 114 10.17 17.77 23.30
CA SER A 114 10.49 16.67 22.39
C SER A 114 9.71 15.39 22.71
N SER A 115 9.76 14.39 21.82
CA SER A 115 9.06 13.10 21.98
C SER A 115 9.60 12.21 23.10
N GLY A 116 10.60 12.66 23.87
CA GLY A 116 11.09 12.00 25.09
C GLY A 116 10.40 12.46 26.38
N GLY A 117 9.59 13.53 26.34
CA GLY A 117 9.00 14.19 27.51
C GLY A 117 9.37 15.67 27.57
N ILE A 118 8.84 16.39 28.56
CA ILE A 118 9.21 17.79 28.82
C ILE A 118 10.58 17.79 29.52
N VAL A 119 11.60 18.35 28.87
CA VAL A 119 12.95 18.46 29.45
C VAL A 119 13.42 19.91 29.38
N GLU A 120 13.60 20.53 30.53
CA GLU A 120 14.25 21.84 30.65
C GLU A 120 15.70 21.79 30.12
N LYS A 121 16.05 22.76 29.29
CA LYS A 121 17.42 23.01 28.79
C LYS A 121 17.79 24.46 29.03
N ILE A 122 19.04 24.71 29.38
CA ILE A 122 19.61 26.07 29.37
C ILE A 122 20.25 26.27 27.99
N ILE A 123 19.90 27.36 27.31
CA ILE A 123 20.42 27.71 25.97
C ILE A 123 20.96 29.14 25.96
N ILE A 124 21.82 29.48 25.00
CA ILE A 124 22.28 30.85 24.77
C ILE A 124 21.21 31.61 23.97
N ASP A 125 20.74 32.76 24.47
CA ASP A 125 19.89 33.66 23.67
C ASP A 125 20.77 34.40 22.64
N GLN A 126 20.75 33.90 21.41
CA GLN A 126 21.54 34.45 20.30
C GLN A 126 21.07 35.84 19.86
N GLN A 127 19.81 36.20 20.09
CA GLN A 127 19.28 37.51 19.70
C GLN A 127 19.69 38.58 20.71
N SER A 128 19.49 38.32 22.02
CA SER A 128 19.94 39.21 23.08
C SER A 128 21.47 39.33 23.13
N LEU A 129 22.21 38.24 22.90
CA LEU A 129 23.68 38.27 22.80
C LEU A 129 24.16 39.07 21.58
N SER A 130 23.48 38.95 20.43
CA SER A 130 23.76 39.78 19.24
C SER A 130 23.52 41.26 19.51
N LYS A 131 22.35 41.61 20.09
CA LYS A 131 21.98 42.98 20.50
C LYS A 131 23.06 43.57 21.41
N PHE A 132 23.44 42.86 22.48
CA PHE A 132 24.46 43.28 23.44
C PHE A 132 25.86 43.47 22.83
N ILE A 133 26.36 42.50 22.05
CA ILE A 133 27.72 42.57 21.50
C ILE A 133 27.82 43.67 20.44
N ASN A 134 26.82 43.81 19.56
CA ASN A 134 26.82 44.84 18.53
C ASN A 134 26.49 46.24 19.07
N LEU A 135 25.88 46.36 20.26
CA LEU A 135 25.76 47.64 20.99
C LEU A 135 27.12 48.12 21.51
N LEU A 136 27.97 47.20 22.00
CA LEU A 136 29.30 47.55 22.55
C LEU A 136 30.38 47.72 21.47
N GLN A 137 30.41 46.87 20.45
CA GLN A 137 31.38 46.94 19.34
C GLN A 137 30.71 46.50 18.03
N PRO A 138 30.09 47.44 17.28
CA PRO A 138 29.27 47.14 16.10
C PRO A 138 29.97 46.24 15.06
N GLY A 139 29.25 45.23 14.59
CA GLY A 139 29.74 44.26 13.60
C GLY A 139 30.61 43.14 14.18
N SER A 140 30.80 43.09 15.50
CA SER A 140 31.59 42.04 16.17
C SER A 140 30.83 40.73 16.37
N TYR A 141 29.51 40.68 16.21
CA TYR A 141 28.73 39.44 16.25
C TYR A 141 27.98 39.23 14.94
N LYS A 142 28.16 38.04 14.34
CA LYS A 142 27.37 37.52 13.21
C LYS A 142 26.60 36.26 13.60
N SER A 143 27.21 35.38 14.38
CA SER A 143 26.60 34.20 15.00
C SER A 143 27.43 33.80 16.23
N VAL A 144 26.96 32.87 17.08
CA VAL A 144 27.74 32.35 18.22
C VAL A 144 29.08 31.73 17.76
N SER A 145 29.13 31.16 16.56
CA SER A 145 30.33 30.60 15.93
C SER A 145 31.18 31.63 15.17
N ASN A 146 30.72 32.88 15.05
CA ASN A 146 31.36 33.95 14.28
C ASN A 146 31.28 35.28 15.04
N ILE A 147 32.09 35.34 16.11
CA ILE A 147 32.27 36.51 16.97
C ILE A 147 33.72 37.00 16.84
N ASN A 148 33.92 38.29 16.60
CA ASN A 148 35.24 38.91 16.56
C ASN A 148 35.77 39.19 17.98
N PHE A 149 36.13 38.12 18.69
CA PHE A 149 36.69 38.21 20.04
C PHE A 149 37.91 39.14 20.14
N LYS A 150 38.70 39.26 19.05
CA LYS A 150 39.87 40.16 19.01
C LYS A 150 39.48 41.63 19.09
N ALA A 151 38.40 42.05 18.40
CA ALA A 151 37.88 43.41 18.51
C ALA A 151 37.18 43.67 19.85
N LEU A 152 36.58 42.65 20.46
CA LEU A 152 36.00 42.75 21.80
C LEU A 152 37.07 42.78 22.90
N ASP A 153 38.25 42.22 22.67
CA ASP A 153 39.40 42.27 23.58
C ASP A 153 40.04 43.67 23.70
N GLU A 154 39.60 44.64 22.89
CA GLU A 154 39.93 46.08 23.01
C GLU A 154 39.05 46.80 24.07
N LEU A 155 37.96 46.16 24.50
CA LEU A 155 37.04 46.65 25.55
C LEU A 155 37.20 45.86 26.84
N SER A 156 36.84 46.47 27.98
CA SER A 156 36.88 45.83 29.30
C SER A 156 35.54 45.85 30.03
N ILE A 157 35.33 44.82 30.86
CA ILE A 157 34.10 44.58 31.62
C ILE A 157 34.42 44.34 33.10
N LYS A 158 33.59 44.91 33.98
CA LYS A 158 33.61 44.73 35.43
C LYS A 158 32.31 44.01 35.86
N PRO A 159 32.28 42.67 35.88
CA PRO A 159 31.09 41.88 36.14
C PRO A 159 30.81 41.76 37.65
N ILE A 160 29.61 42.17 38.07
CA ILE A 160 29.07 41.98 39.42
C ILE A 160 27.98 40.92 39.33
N GLY A 161 28.11 39.82 40.07
CA GLY A 161 27.05 38.81 40.15
C GLY A 161 25.94 39.27 41.11
N VAL A 162 24.67 39.12 40.73
CA VAL A 162 23.50 39.48 41.55
C VAL A 162 22.52 38.32 41.58
N TYR A 163 22.04 37.97 42.78
CA TYR A 163 20.99 36.96 42.96
C TYR A 163 20.21 37.20 44.27
N GLY A 164 19.04 36.58 44.39
CA GLY A 164 18.09 36.77 45.48
C GLY A 164 16.67 36.49 45.01
N SER A 165 15.65 36.98 45.71
CA SER A 165 14.28 36.95 45.20
C SER A 165 14.05 37.98 44.09
N GLN A 166 13.21 37.66 43.11
CA GLN A 166 12.94 38.48 41.91
C GLN A 166 12.63 39.95 42.25
N LEU A 167 11.82 40.18 43.29
CA LEU A 167 11.42 41.52 43.72
C LEU A 167 12.57 42.33 44.33
N GLU A 168 13.45 41.72 45.13
CA GLU A 168 14.63 42.43 45.66
C GLU A 168 15.68 42.65 44.58
N ILE A 169 15.84 41.73 43.62
CA ILE A 169 16.65 41.95 42.41
C ILE A 169 16.14 43.18 41.64
N PHE A 170 14.84 43.26 41.36
CA PHE A 170 14.27 44.41 40.65
C PHE A 170 14.49 45.73 41.39
N LYS A 171 14.15 45.79 42.69
CA LYS A 171 14.42 46.97 43.55
C LYS A 171 15.88 47.39 43.53
N TYR A 172 16.80 46.42 43.58
CA TYR A 172 18.23 46.68 43.56
C TYR A 172 18.69 47.28 42.23
N LEU A 173 18.27 46.70 41.10
CA LEU A 173 18.62 47.18 39.76
C LEU A 173 18.08 48.58 39.46
N VAL A 174 16.87 48.90 39.94
CA VAL A 174 16.33 50.27 39.91
C VAL A 174 17.15 51.20 40.83
N GLY A 175 17.47 50.75 42.04
CA GLY A 175 18.27 51.51 43.01
C GLY A 175 19.70 51.86 42.56
N VAL A 176 20.30 51.08 41.65
CA VAL A 176 21.61 51.39 41.02
C VAL A 176 21.49 52.07 39.66
N GLY A 177 20.27 52.41 39.20
CA GLY A 177 20.03 53.12 37.94
C GLY A 177 20.23 52.29 36.67
N CYS A 178 20.06 50.97 36.75
CA CYS A 178 20.07 50.06 35.60
C CYS A 178 18.67 49.73 35.06
N LEU A 179 17.60 50.05 35.80
CA LEU A 179 16.21 49.95 35.36
C LEU A 179 15.43 51.18 35.83
N ASP A 180 14.38 51.55 35.10
CA ASP A 180 13.42 52.57 35.54
C ASP A 180 12.31 51.91 36.40
N HIS A 181 11.73 52.68 37.32
CA HIS A 181 10.49 52.30 38.02
C HIS A 181 9.36 51.96 37.04
N THR A 182 9.33 52.60 35.86
CA THR A 182 8.34 52.29 34.81
C THR A 182 8.44 50.86 34.25
N CYS A 183 9.56 50.15 34.46
CA CYS A 183 9.73 48.77 34.01
C CYS A 183 8.95 47.73 34.86
N GLU A 184 8.41 48.09 36.03
CA GLU A 184 7.78 47.13 36.96
C GLU A 184 6.65 46.32 36.30
N THR A 185 5.83 46.96 35.46
CA THR A 185 4.72 46.31 34.72
C THR A 185 5.18 45.41 33.57
N SER A 186 6.44 45.50 33.15
CA SER A 186 7.05 44.60 32.16
C SER A 186 7.69 43.38 32.84
N PHE A 187 8.21 43.56 34.05
CA PHE A 187 8.84 42.49 34.84
C PHE A 187 7.81 41.64 35.61
N PHE A 188 6.71 42.23 36.09
CA PHE A 188 5.70 41.55 36.92
C PHE A 188 4.26 41.76 36.43
N LYS A 189 3.41 40.74 36.66
CA LYS A 189 1.94 40.82 36.50
C LYS A 189 1.25 40.33 37.77
N PRO A 190 0.08 40.89 38.13
CA PRO A 190 -0.71 40.38 39.24
C PRO A 190 -1.29 38.99 38.91
N ASN A 191 -1.07 38.04 39.80
CA ASN A 191 -1.61 36.67 39.77
C ASN A 191 -3.04 36.65 40.35
N ASP A 192 -3.75 35.51 40.34
CA ASP A 192 -5.14 35.37 40.80
C ASP A 192 -5.37 35.81 42.27
N LYS A 193 -4.31 35.85 43.07
CA LYS A 193 -4.32 36.31 44.48
C LYS A 193 -3.96 37.79 44.66
N GLY A 194 -3.71 38.52 43.57
CA GLY A 194 -3.25 39.92 43.57
C GLY A 194 -1.73 40.11 43.78
N ASN A 195 -0.98 39.06 44.10
CA ASN A 195 0.47 39.11 44.25
C ASN A 195 1.18 39.29 42.90
N PRO A 196 2.32 40.00 42.82
CA PRO A 196 3.15 40.06 41.62
C PRO A 196 3.83 38.71 41.37
N THR A 197 3.72 38.21 40.14
CA THR A 197 4.44 37.04 39.60
C THR A 197 5.28 37.50 38.41
N SER A 198 6.49 36.95 38.23
CA SER A 198 7.40 37.32 37.14
C SER A 198 6.81 36.98 35.77
N VAL A 199 6.96 37.90 34.82
CA VAL A 199 6.67 37.70 33.39
C VAL A 199 7.93 37.20 32.66
N ILE A 200 9.11 37.48 33.22
CA ILE A 200 10.42 37.11 32.70
C ILE A 200 10.78 35.69 33.16
N ARG A 201 11.38 34.90 32.26
CA ARG A 201 11.78 33.51 32.54
C ARG A 201 13.02 33.43 33.42
N SER A 202 13.17 32.33 34.15
CA SER A 202 14.42 31.99 34.82
C SER A 202 15.59 31.93 33.83
N GLY A 203 16.74 32.45 34.23
CA GLY A 203 17.87 32.59 33.33
C GLY A 203 19.01 33.43 33.91
N LEU A 204 20.07 33.56 33.11
CA LEU A 204 21.17 34.47 33.39
C LEU A 204 21.05 35.69 32.48
N TYR A 205 20.98 36.88 33.08
CA TYR A 205 20.76 38.16 32.42
C TYR A 205 21.97 39.10 32.63
N LEU A 206 22.05 40.16 31.82
CA LEU A 206 23.07 41.19 31.89
C LEU A 206 22.45 42.56 31.70
N THR A 207 22.82 43.52 32.56
CA THR A 207 22.56 44.95 32.34
C THR A 207 23.81 45.78 32.61
N ILE A 208 23.93 46.95 31.96
CA ILE A 208 25.11 47.81 32.00
C ILE A 208 24.79 49.06 32.83
N SER A 209 25.72 49.49 33.68
CA SER A 209 25.54 50.75 34.43
C SER A 209 25.80 51.96 33.53
N HIS A 210 24.82 52.86 33.42
CA HIS A 210 24.91 54.13 32.68
C HIS A 210 25.75 55.17 33.44
N GLY A 211 27.05 54.92 33.58
CA GLY A 211 27.99 55.89 34.14
C GLY A 211 28.06 57.18 33.32
N PRO A 212 28.41 58.34 33.94
CA PRO A 212 28.31 59.67 33.33
C PRO A 212 29.29 59.96 32.17
N ASN A 213 30.03 58.96 31.69
CA ASN A 213 30.89 59.05 30.51
C ASN A 213 30.66 57.83 29.59
N PRO A 214 29.81 57.94 28.56
CA PRO A 214 29.52 56.81 27.66
C PRO A 214 30.74 56.36 26.84
N ALA A 215 31.76 57.22 26.67
CA ALA A 215 32.98 56.92 25.93
C ALA A 215 34.04 56.13 26.71
N ALA A 216 33.78 55.74 27.97
CA ALA A 216 34.70 54.90 28.73
C ALA A 216 34.78 53.47 28.14
N SER A 217 36.01 52.98 27.90
CA SER A 217 36.31 51.63 27.39
C SER A 217 36.12 50.50 28.42
N SER A 218 35.83 50.86 29.67
CA SER A 218 35.54 49.96 30.79
C SER A 218 34.07 50.11 31.18
N LYS A 219 33.32 49.00 31.19
CA LYS A 219 31.88 48.97 31.52
C LYS A 219 31.62 48.11 32.76
N THR A 220 30.95 48.68 33.76
CA THR A 220 30.39 47.89 34.88
C THR A 220 29.10 47.23 34.43
N ALA A 221 29.01 45.91 34.61
CA ALA A 221 27.88 45.11 34.21
C ALA A 221 27.37 44.26 35.37
N TYR A 222 26.07 44.25 35.59
CA TYR A 222 25.42 43.36 36.54
C TYR A 222 24.99 42.09 35.81
N ILE A 223 25.59 40.96 36.20
CA ILE A 223 25.20 39.62 35.75
C ILE A 223 24.19 39.10 36.76
N VAL A 224 22.97 38.86 36.33
CA VAL A 224 21.82 38.63 37.21
C VAL A 224 21.33 37.20 37.01
N TYR A 225 21.35 36.37 38.07
CA TYR A 225 20.54 35.16 38.07
C TYR A 225 19.11 35.54 38.44
N TRP A 226 18.21 35.51 37.45
CA TRP A 226 16.78 35.66 37.66
C TRP A 226 16.21 34.26 37.96
N PRO A 227 15.67 34.00 39.16
CA PRO A 227 15.28 32.65 39.57
C PRO A 227 13.86 32.27 39.11
N GLU A 228 13.57 30.98 39.16
CA GLU A 228 12.21 30.44 39.09
C GLU A 228 11.41 30.84 40.34
N ASP A 229 10.09 30.85 40.25
CA ASP A 229 9.24 31.05 41.44
C ASP A 229 9.55 29.95 42.49
N ASN A 230 9.43 30.30 43.78
CA ASN A 230 9.73 29.43 44.93
C ASN A 230 11.18 28.88 45.02
N THR A 231 12.13 29.29 44.16
CA THR A 231 13.55 28.82 44.15
C THR A 231 14.26 28.89 45.53
N TRP A 232 13.81 29.76 46.43
CA TRP A 232 14.44 30.05 47.71
C TRP A 232 13.62 29.60 48.93
N ASP A 233 12.45 28.99 48.74
CA ASP A 233 11.49 28.73 49.82
C ASP A 233 11.61 27.31 50.41
N ASP A 234 12.45 27.16 51.44
CA ASP A 234 12.72 25.89 52.13
C ASP A 234 11.55 25.32 52.97
N GLN A 235 10.35 25.93 52.90
CA GLN A 235 9.18 25.60 53.73
C GLN A 235 8.06 24.86 52.99
N GLU A 236 8.06 24.84 51.65
CA GLU A 236 7.21 23.89 50.93
C GLU A 236 7.82 22.49 51.06
N SER A 237 6.96 21.50 51.28
CA SER A 237 7.36 20.15 51.73
C SER A 237 8.39 19.48 50.83
N ALA A 238 9.23 18.63 51.41
CA ALA A 238 10.25 17.85 50.69
C ALA A 238 9.69 16.91 49.59
N GLU A 239 8.37 16.73 49.56
CA GLU A 239 7.63 15.98 48.54
C GLU A 239 7.19 16.86 47.35
N THR A 240 7.43 18.17 47.40
CA THR A 240 6.84 19.18 46.50
C THR A 240 7.88 20.04 45.78
N VAL A 241 9.05 20.29 46.38
CA VAL A 241 10.16 20.96 45.69
C VAL A 241 10.69 20.05 44.58
N SER A 242 10.44 20.43 43.32
CA SER A 242 10.92 19.65 42.17
C SER A 242 12.44 19.55 42.16
N ASN A 243 12.96 18.35 41.86
CA ASN A 243 14.39 18.13 41.61
C ASN A 243 14.95 18.98 40.45
N SER A 244 14.09 19.51 39.57
CA SER A 244 14.51 20.51 38.58
C SER A 244 14.92 21.84 39.20
N LEU A 245 14.06 22.47 40.01
CA LEU A 245 14.34 23.77 40.66
C LEU A 245 15.71 23.79 41.35
N ARG A 246 16.01 22.75 42.15
CA ARG A 246 17.30 22.59 42.82
C ARG A 246 18.47 22.48 41.83
N ARG A 247 18.35 21.60 40.83
CA ARG A 247 19.38 21.42 39.78
C ARG A 247 19.62 22.73 39.03
N ASN A 248 18.58 23.48 38.71
CA ASN A 248 18.64 24.71 37.95
C ASN A 248 19.31 25.81 38.79
N ARG A 249 18.91 25.95 40.07
CA ARG A 249 19.56 26.81 41.08
C ARG A 249 21.07 26.53 41.18
N GLU A 250 21.45 25.26 41.36
CA GLU A 250 22.85 24.83 41.42
C GLU A 250 23.62 25.16 40.14
N THR A 251 22.99 24.99 38.96
CA THR A 251 23.64 25.28 37.67
C THR A 251 23.80 26.78 37.42
N PHE A 252 22.78 27.60 37.64
CA PHE A 252 22.89 29.06 37.47
C PHE A 252 23.80 29.70 38.52
N MET A 253 23.80 29.24 39.77
CA MET A 253 24.74 29.72 40.79
C MET A 253 26.18 29.34 40.48
N ARG A 254 26.44 28.15 39.92
CA ARG A 254 27.75 27.76 39.37
C ARG A 254 28.18 28.70 38.23
N PHE A 255 27.27 29.07 37.33
CA PHE A 255 27.56 30.00 36.23
C PHE A 255 27.88 31.41 36.74
N LEU A 256 27.05 31.94 37.64
CA LEU A 256 27.23 33.27 38.25
C LEU A 256 28.58 33.40 38.98
N THR A 257 28.91 32.42 39.83
CA THR A 257 30.16 32.38 40.62
C THR A 257 31.41 31.95 39.82
N LYS A 258 31.25 31.59 38.54
CA LYS A 258 32.35 31.36 37.59
C LYS A 258 32.67 32.59 36.76
N LEU A 259 31.67 33.40 36.42
CA LEU A 259 31.84 34.67 35.69
C LEU A 259 32.25 35.85 36.58
N CYS A 260 31.79 35.88 37.84
CA CYS A 260 31.95 37.02 38.73
C CYS A 260 32.79 36.64 39.96
N ASP A 261 33.79 37.48 40.32
CA ASP A 261 34.50 37.35 41.61
C ASP A 261 33.79 38.11 42.74
N GLN A 262 33.10 39.20 42.42
CA GLN A 262 32.27 39.97 43.34
C GLN A 262 30.81 39.61 43.11
N THR A 263 30.12 39.22 44.18
CA THR A 263 28.73 38.73 44.14
C THR A 263 27.88 39.36 45.23
N ILE A 264 26.62 39.60 44.93
CA ILE A 264 25.65 40.27 45.78
C ILE A 264 24.44 39.35 45.96
N ALA A 265 24.14 39.05 47.22
CA ALA A 265 22.98 38.28 47.65
C ALA A 265 21.94 39.24 48.27
N LEU A 266 20.73 39.23 47.73
CA LEU A 266 19.66 40.16 48.10
C LEU A 266 18.58 39.47 48.93
N PHE A 267 18.28 40.03 50.11
CA PHE A 267 17.37 39.44 51.10
C PHE A 267 16.19 40.37 51.39
N SER A 268 14.97 39.82 51.39
CA SER A 268 13.82 40.51 51.98
C SER A 268 13.89 40.47 53.52
N ALA A 269 13.18 41.37 54.21
CA ALA A 269 13.17 41.42 55.66
C ALA A 269 12.67 40.11 56.31
N SER A 270 11.64 39.47 55.75
CA SER A 270 11.11 38.19 56.23
C SER A 270 12.11 37.04 56.04
N GLN A 271 12.85 37.01 54.93
CA GLN A 271 13.93 36.04 54.72
C GLN A 271 15.09 36.28 55.71
N ALA A 272 15.45 37.54 55.96
CA ALA A 272 16.47 37.92 56.93
C ALA A 272 16.13 37.50 58.38
N GLU A 273 14.86 37.64 58.78
CA GLU A 273 14.35 37.21 60.10
C GLU A 273 14.25 35.69 60.25
N ALA A 274 14.06 34.95 59.15
CA ALA A 274 13.86 33.50 59.16
C ALA A 274 15.15 32.67 59.32
N PHE A 275 16.35 33.29 59.22
CA PHE A 275 17.65 32.61 59.16
C PHE A 275 17.99 31.79 60.42
N VAL A 276 18.35 30.51 60.22
CA VAL A 276 18.73 29.58 61.28
C VAL A 276 20.26 29.56 61.43
N TRP A 277 20.78 30.44 62.29
CA TRP A 277 22.24 30.61 62.48
C TRP A 277 22.94 29.53 63.32
N GLU A 278 22.20 28.82 64.17
CA GLU A 278 22.71 27.84 65.15
C GLU A 278 21.72 26.68 65.32
N ARG A 279 22.10 25.45 64.92
CA ARG A 279 21.35 24.25 65.29
C ARG A 279 21.68 23.87 66.73
N GLY A 280 20.81 24.24 67.67
CA GLY A 280 20.94 23.87 69.08
C GLY A 280 20.81 22.36 69.30
N ILE A 281 21.73 21.77 70.05
CA ILE A 281 21.64 20.39 70.53
C ILE A 281 20.60 20.34 71.65
N GLN A 282 19.32 20.16 71.29
CA GLN A 282 18.24 20.02 72.28
C GLN A 282 18.07 18.55 72.68
N ASN A 283 18.51 18.26 73.90
CA ASN A 283 18.23 17.00 74.58
C ASN A 283 16.72 16.83 74.78
N ASN A 284 16.17 15.70 74.35
CA ASN A 284 14.93 15.15 74.89
C ASN A 284 15.15 13.66 75.19
N VAL A 285 15.30 13.35 76.48
CA VAL A 285 15.54 11.98 76.98
C VAL A 285 14.22 11.38 77.44
N ALA A 286 13.78 10.30 76.81
CA ALA A 286 12.68 9.47 77.27
C ALA A 286 12.94 7.98 76.93
N SER A 287 13.22 7.21 77.98
CA SER A 287 13.35 5.74 78.08
C SER A 287 13.82 4.85 76.90
N GLU A 288 14.98 4.24 77.16
CA GLU A 288 15.23 2.79 77.11
C GLU A 288 15.60 2.07 75.78
N ASN A 289 16.86 1.60 75.80
CA ASN A 289 17.28 0.27 75.36
C ASN A 289 17.22 -0.07 73.86
N ARG A 290 17.99 0.68 73.07
CA ARG A 290 18.80 0.12 71.98
C ARG A 290 20.28 0.47 72.19
N PRO A 291 21.24 -0.40 71.82
CA PRO A 291 22.67 -0.04 71.78
C PRO A 291 22.88 1.08 70.74
N ASN A 292 23.13 2.30 71.21
CA ASN A 292 23.19 3.48 70.36
C ASN A 292 24.57 3.66 69.72
N ASN A 293 24.84 2.93 68.64
CA ASN A 293 25.94 3.24 67.72
C ASN A 293 25.57 4.35 66.70
N GLY A 294 24.86 5.39 67.14
CA GLY A 294 24.66 6.65 66.40
C GLY A 294 25.93 7.49 66.24
N ALA A 295 27.10 6.84 66.20
CA ALA A 295 28.44 7.41 66.10
C ALA A 295 29.14 7.05 64.78
N GLN A 296 28.45 6.40 63.85
CA GLN A 296 28.83 6.38 62.44
C GLN A 296 27.87 7.31 61.67
N LEU A 297 28.15 8.62 61.69
CA LEU A 297 27.84 9.43 60.51
C LEU A 297 28.55 8.70 59.37
N ARG A 298 27.81 8.17 58.39
CA ARG A 298 28.40 7.59 57.19
C ARG A 298 29.16 8.69 56.49
N MET A 299 30.47 8.74 56.75
CA MET A 299 31.41 9.14 55.73
C MET A 299 31.16 8.15 54.59
N GLU A 300 30.76 8.68 53.45
CA GLU A 300 31.17 8.07 52.20
C GLU A 300 32.70 8.12 52.26
N GLU A 301 33.31 6.99 52.63
CA GLU A 301 34.76 6.89 52.77
C GLU A 301 35.34 6.81 51.37
N PHE A 302 35.34 7.97 50.71
CA PHE A 302 35.92 8.20 49.41
C PHE A 302 37.42 8.01 49.50
N HIS A 303 37.84 6.75 49.46
CA HIS A 303 39.19 6.39 49.07
C HIS A 303 39.40 6.93 47.65
N VAL A 304 40.00 8.12 47.57
CA VAL A 304 40.78 8.50 46.40
C VAL A 304 42.00 7.57 46.40
N LEU A 305 41.76 6.34 45.93
CA LEU A 305 42.81 5.57 45.31
C LEU A 305 43.24 6.38 44.10
N GLU A 306 44.50 6.80 44.11
CA GLU A 306 45.29 6.74 42.90
C GLU A 306 45.28 5.27 42.50
N LEU A 307 44.33 4.90 41.63
CA LEU A 307 44.31 3.57 41.03
C LEU A 307 45.59 3.45 40.22
N ASP A 308 46.37 2.39 40.47
CA ASP A 308 47.53 2.02 39.63
C ASP A 308 47.09 2.13 38.16
N GLU A 309 47.87 2.89 37.36
CA GLU A 309 47.46 3.43 36.04
C GLU A 309 46.49 2.51 35.31
N GLN A 310 45.19 2.81 35.36
CA GLN A 310 44.17 1.84 35.00
C GLN A 310 44.30 1.48 33.52
N GLU A 311 44.88 0.30 33.24
CA GLU A 311 45.18 -0.14 31.88
C GLU A 311 43.90 -0.26 31.05
N ASP A 312 44.02 -0.06 29.74
CA ASP A 312 42.92 -0.29 28.80
C ASP A 312 42.51 -1.77 28.88
N ASP A 313 41.27 -2.02 29.32
CA ASP A 313 40.76 -3.36 29.64
C ASP A 313 39.26 -3.46 29.31
N VAL A 314 38.81 -4.64 28.90
CA VAL A 314 37.43 -4.90 28.47
C VAL A 314 36.94 -6.19 29.11
N ILE A 315 36.37 -6.08 30.32
CA ILE A 315 35.86 -7.23 31.05
C ILE A 315 34.51 -7.64 30.47
N ALA A 316 34.43 -8.86 29.95
CA ALA A 316 33.17 -9.47 29.57
C ALA A 316 32.45 -10.13 30.75
N SER A 317 31.12 -10.17 30.68
CA SER A 317 30.24 -10.83 31.65
C SER A 317 28.96 -11.35 30.97
N PRO A 318 28.30 -12.41 31.49
CA PRO A 318 27.05 -12.91 30.92
C PRO A 318 25.95 -11.84 30.96
N GLY A 319 25.26 -11.65 29.83
CA GLY A 319 24.07 -10.81 29.72
C GLY A 319 22.78 -11.62 29.71
N PHE A 320 21.78 -11.14 28.99
CA PHE A 320 20.47 -11.79 28.87
C PHE A 320 20.45 -12.94 27.86
N GLU A 321 19.43 -13.80 27.97
CA GLU A 321 19.09 -14.84 26.99
C GLU A 321 17.60 -14.78 26.62
N ILE A 322 17.28 -15.04 25.35
CA ILE A 322 15.91 -15.05 24.81
C ILE A 322 15.68 -16.27 23.91
N SER A 323 14.65 -17.07 24.18
CA SER A 323 14.18 -18.12 23.26
C SER A 323 13.36 -17.51 22.11
N VAL A 324 13.71 -17.88 20.87
CA VAL A 324 13.01 -17.44 19.65
C VAL A 324 12.00 -18.47 19.14
N GLU A 325 11.75 -19.55 19.88
CA GLU A 325 10.78 -20.61 19.52
C GLU A 325 9.38 -20.05 19.25
N SER A 326 8.96 -19.03 20.00
CA SER A 326 7.68 -18.34 19.81
C SER A 326 7.57 -17.65 18.44
N VAL A 327 8.70 -17.20 17.88
CA VAL A 327 8.80 -16.57 16.56
C VAL A 327 8.79 -17.64 15.46
N LEU A 328 9.49 -18.76 15.67
CA LEU A 328 9.45 -19.91 14.76
C LEU A 328 8.04 -20.51 14.66
N ALA A 329 7.33 -20.65 15.80
CA ALA A 329 5.96 -21.13 15.85
C ALA A 329 4.96 -20.24 15.09
N GLN A 330 5.19 -18.92 15.06
CA GLN A 330 4.37 -17.98 14.29
C GLN A 330 4.66 -18.03 12.78
N ASN A 331 5.93 -18.19 12.39
CA ASN A 331 6.36 -18.16 10.98
C ASN A 331 6.42 -19.56 10.36
N LYS A 332 5.24 -20.16 10.11
CA LYS A 332 5.11 -21.51 9.50
C LYS A 332 5.93 -21.66 8.21
N GLY A 333 7.10 -22.30 8.32
CA GLY A 333 8.01 -22.58 7.20
C GLY A 333 9.37 -21.88 7.25
N ALA A 334 9.58 -20.91 8.15
CA ALA A 334 10.91 -20.39 8.44
C ALA A 334 11.71 -21.41 9.28
N ARG A 335 13.03 -21.51 9.03
CA ARG A 335 13.97 -22.28 9.86
C ARG A 335 14.81 -21.34 10.71
N ALA A 336 15.53 -21.86 11.71
CA ALA A 336 16.51 -21.06 12.46
C ALA A 336 17.58 -20.44 11.53
N SER A 337 18.01 -21.18 10.51
CA SER A 337 18.92 -20.70 9.44
C SER A 337 18.32 -19.64 8.49
N ASP A 338 17.04 -19.28 8.66
CA ASP A 338 16.37 -18.17 7.98
C ASP A 338 16.21 -16.94 8.91
N MET A 339 16.85 -16.95 10.09
CA MET A 339 16.79 -15.87 11.07
C MET A 339 18.14 -15.16 11.22
N TYR A 340 18.11 -13.84 11.38
CA TYR A 340 19.29 -12.98 11.47
C TYR A 340 19.05 -11.87 12.49
N LEU A 341 20.09 -11.39 13.17
CA LEU A 341 19.98 -10.21 14.03
C LEU A 341 19.97 -8.92 13.19
N VAL A 342 19.17 -7.94 13.61
CA VAL A 342 19.16 -6.58 13.07
C VAL A 342 19.69 -5.64 14.15
N GLY A 343 20.80 -4.98 13.86
CA GLY A 343 21.49 -4.10 14.79
C GLY A 343 20.84 -2.73 14.94
N GLY A 344 21.40 -1.92 15.86
CA GLY A 344 21.00 -0.55 16.14
C GLY A 344 21.49 -0.13 17.52
N GLU A 345 22.13 1.04 17.63
CA GLU A 345 22.85 1.48 18.84
C GLU A 345 22.04 1.41 20.14
N LYS A 346 20.72 1.60 20.05
CA LYS A 346 19.80 1.68 21.20
C LYS A 346 18.62 0.70 21.11
N ARG A 347 18.52 -0.06 20.00
CA ARG A 347 17.41 -0.97 19.70
C ARG A 347 17.87 -2.01 18.69
N ILE A 348 17.64 -3.28 19.02
CA ILE A 348 17.94 -4.42 18.15
C ILE A 348 16.67 -5.25 17.92
N GLY A 349 16.73 -6.22 17.02
CA GLY A 349 15.65 -7.17 16.79
C GLY A 349 16.11 -8.41 16.03
N ILE A 350 15.18 -9.33 15.80
CA ILE A 350 15.40 -10.53 14.98
C ILE A 350 14.57 -10.45 13.68
N LEU A 351 15.27 -10.54 12.55
CA LEU A 351 14.69 -10.67 11.22
C LEU A 351 14.47 -12.15 10.91
N THR A 352 13.30 -12.49 10.39
CA THR A 352 12.98 -13.83 9.87
C THR A 352 12.63 -13.75 8.39
N ARG A 353 13.20 -14.64 7.60
CA ARG A 353 12.95 -14.80 6.16
C ARG A 353 11.97 -15.96 5.92
N SER A 354 11.03 -15.78 5.01
CA SER A 354 10.15 -16.86 4.53
C SER A 354 9.87 -16.68 3.04
N ARG A 355 10.00 -17.75 2.24
CA ARG A 355 9.66 -17.70 0.81
C ARG A 355 8.16 -17.92 0.61
N GLU A 356 7.50 -16.93 0.04
CA GLU A 356 6.15 -17.06 -0.50
C GLU A 356 6.24 -17.68 -1.90
N LYS A 357 5.40 -18.69 -2.16
CA LYS A 357 5.24 -19.23 -3.51
C LYS A 357 4.46 -18.21 -4.35
N GLU A 358 4.54 -18.35 -5.68
CA GLU A 358 3.58 -17.65 -6.54
C GLU A 358 2.15 -18.05 -6.17
N GLN A 359 1.22 -17.09 -6.24
CA GLN A 359 -0.17 -17.31 -5.85
C GLN A 359 -1.14 -16.69 -6.85
N ASP A 360 -1.83 -17.56 -7.56
CA ASP A 360 -3.00 -17.26 -8.39
C ASP A 360 -4.20 -17.04 -7.46
N MET A 361 -4.55 -15.78 -7.19
CA MET A 361 -5.71 -15.46 -6.35
C MET A 361 -6.90 -15.04 -7.21
N LEU A 362 -7.91 -15.90 -7.28
CA LEU A 362 -9.20 -15.62 -7.90
C LEU A 362 -10.18 -15.12 -6.84
N THR A 363 -10.57 -13.84 -6.92
CA THR A 363 -11.51 -13.20 -5.98
C THR A 363 -12.83 -12.89 -6.68
N ARG A 364 -13.96 -13.30 -6.09
CA ARG A 364 -15.29 -12.90 -6.56
C ARG A 364 -15.64 -11.51 -6.07
N PHE A 365 -16.21 -10.69 -6.94
CA PHE A 365 -16.76 -9.38 -6.60
C PHE A 365 -18.16 -9.23 -7.18
N GLU A 366 -19.04 -8.51 -6.48
CA GLU A 366 -20.44 -8.36 -6.85
C GLU A 366 -20.90 -6.93 -6.62
N HIS A 367 -21.60 -6.35 -7.59
CA HIS A 367 -22.12 -4.98 -7.55
C HIS A 367 -21.05 -3.89 -7.28
N GLU A 368 -19.82 -4.12 -7.75
CA GLU A 368 -18.81 -3.05 -7.80
C GLU A 368 -19.22 -1.98 -8.82
N ARG A 369 -18.81 -0.72 -8.60
CA ARG A 369 -19.11 0.38 -9.52
C ARG A 369 -17.90 0.73 -10.38
N VAL A 370 -18.13 0.83 -11.70
CA VAL A 370 -17.14 1.23 -12.70
C VAL A 370 -17.68 2.41 -13.51
N SER A 371 -16.84 3.41 -13.81
CA SER A 371 -17.25 4.49 -14.71
C SER A 371 -17.16 4.04 -16.18
N ARG A 372 -18.00 4.60 -17.06
CA ARG A 372 -17.89 4.32 -18.50
C ARG A 372 -16.49 4.64 -19.08
N THR A 373 -15.82 5.65 -18.51
CA THR A 373 -14.46 6.05 -18.89
C THR A 373 -13.41 5.02 -18.47
N ASP A 374 -13.47 4.48 -17.25
CA ASP A 374 -12.53 3.45 -16.79
C ASP A 374 -12.76 2.13 -17.56
N LEU A 375 -14.03 1.78 -17.79
CA LEU A 375 -14.41 0.63 -18.61
C LEU A 375 -13.85 0.75 -20.03
N HIS A 376 -13.92 1.93 -20.67
CA HIS A 376 -13.34 2.15 -21.99
C HIS A 376 -11.81 1.96 -21.98
N GLN A 377 -11.11 2.49 -20.96
CA GLN A 377 -9.65 2.32 -20.83
C GLN A 377 -9.27 0.85 -20.61
N MET A 378 -10.03 0.09 -19.81
CA MET A 378 -9.83 -1.35 -19.64
C MET A 378 -10.11 -2.13 -20.93
N ILE A 379 -11.19 -1.78 -21.65
CA ILE A 379 -11.52 -2.37 -22.96
C ILE A 379 -10.46 -2.04 -24.01
N GLU A 380 -9.78 -0.89 -23.96
CA GLU A 380 -8.64 -0.56 -24.84
C GLU A 380 -7.28 -1.17 -24.38
N SER A 381 -7.24 -1.95 -23.29
CA SER A 381 -6.00 -2.40 -22.60
C SER A 381 -5.05 -1.24 -22.23
N ARG A 382 -5.59 -0.06 -21.96
CA ARG A 382 -4.88 1.14 -21.45
C ARG A 382 -5.04 1.34 -19.93
N GLY A 383 -6.01 0.66 -19.31
CA GLY A 383 -6.24 0.67 -17.87
C GLY A 383 -5.25 -0.22 -17.09
N ARG A 384 -5.28 -0.12 -15.76
CA ARG A 384 -4.41 -0.89 -14.84
C ARG A 384 -4.73 -2.41 -14.77
N CYS A 385 -5.83 -2.83 -15.38
CA CYS A 385 -6.30 -4.20 -15.39
C CYS A 385 -6.80 -4.57 -16.79
N HIS A 386 -6.60 -5.83 -17.18
CA HIS A 386 -7.09 -6.36 -18.45
C HIS A 386 -8.50 -6.94 -18.29
N LEU A 387 -9.35 -6.82 -19.31
CA LEU A 387 -10.75 -7.26 -19.25
C LEU A 387 -10.96 -8.51 -20.11
N VAL A 388 -11.63 -9.51 -19.54
CA VAL A 388 -12.01 -10.79 -20.18
C VAL A 388 -13.50 -11.03 -19.94
N LEU A 389 -14.18 -11.71 -20.87
CA LEU A 389 -15.58 -12.12 -20.69
C LEU A 389 -15.67 -13.39 -19.84
N GLY A 390 -16.55 -13.38 -18.84
CA GLY A 390 -17.05 -14.58 -18.15
C GLY A 390 -18.24 -15.17 -18.90
N ASP A 391 -19.17 -15.76 -18.17
CA ASP A 391 -20.39 -16.34 -18.74
C ASP A 391 -21.50 -15.27 -18.78
N ILE A 392 -21.41 -14.44 -19.82
CA ILE A 392 -22.10 -13.16 -19.97
C ILE A 392 -23.43 -13.27 -20.71
N THR A 393 -24.44 -12.51 -20.26
CA THR A 393 -25.75 -12.43 -20.92
C THR A 393 -25.73 -11.50 -22.15
N SER A 394 -26.68 -11.65 -23.08
CA SER A 394 -26.78 -10.77 -24.27
C SER A 394 -26.84 -9.28 -23.88
N GLN A 395 -27.69 -8.92 -22.92
CA GLN A 395 -27.83 -7.54 -22.44
C GLN A 395 -26.52 -6.98 -21.85
N SER A 396 -25.78 -7.80 -21.10
CA SER A 396 -24.45 -7.42 -20.60
C SER A 396 -23.43 -7.25 -21.74
N LEU A 397 -23.46 -8.12 -22.76
CA LEU A 397 -22.57 -8.03 -23.93
C LEU A 397 -22.90 -6.81 -24.80
N GLU A 398 -24.18 -6.51 -25.02
CA GLU A 398 -24.67 -5.30 -25.70
C GLU A 398 -24.21 -4.04 -24.98
N LEU A 399 -24.23 -4.03 -23.65
CA LEU A 399 -23.73 -2.93 -22.84
C LEU A 399 -22.20 -2.77 -22.93
N LEU A 400 -21.43 -3.87 -22.96
CA LEU A 400 -19.98 -3.80 -23.23
C LEU A 400 -19.67 -3.34 -24.66
N ALA A 401 -20.44 -3.80 -25.65
CA ALA A 401 -20.33 -3.39 -27.06
C ALA A 401 -20.51 -1.88 -27.20
N ALA A 402 -21.60 -1.33 -26.65
CA ALA A 402 -21.90 0.09 -26.64
C ALA A 402 -20.87 0.95 -25.87
N ASN A 403 -20.19 0.38 -24.87
CA ASN A 403 -19.10 1.06 -24.15
C ASN A 403 -17.70 0.78 -24.75
N GLY A 404 -17.62 0.21 -25.96
CA GLY A 404 -16.39 0.19 -26.78
C GLY A 404 -15.90 -1.19 -27.22
N LEU A 405 -16.48 -2.30 -26.73
CA LEU A 405 -16.00 -3.64 -27.07
C LEU A 405 -16.15 -3.95 -28.58
N GLU A 406 -17.25 -3.50 -29.20
CA GLU A 406 -17.46 -3.62 -30.65
C GLU A 406 -16.41 -2.82 -31.43
N LYS A 407 -16.05 -1.62 -30.95
CA LYS A 407 -15.06 -0.76 -31.61
C LYS A 407 -13.66 -1.41 -31.63
N ARG A 408 -13.29 -2.17 -30.58
CA ARG A 408 -12.01 -2.90 -30.54
C ARG A 408 -12.03 -4.20 -31.34
N TYR A 409 -13.12 -4.96 -31.27
CA TYR A 409 -13.23 -6.29 -31.88
C TYR A 409 -14.17 -6.30 -33.09
N HIS A 410 -14.11 -5.23 -33.91
CA HIS A 410 -15.09 -4.93 -34.95
C HIS A 410 -15.34 -6.10 -35.91
N THR A 411 -14.29 -6.77 -36.38
CA THR A 411 -14.38 -7.92 -37.30
C THR A 411 -15.15 -9.10 -36.72
N ILE A 412 -15.09 -9.34 -35.41
CA ILE A 412 -15.81 -10.43 -34.74
C ILE A 412 -17.31 -10.09 -34.62
N PHE A 413 -17.64 -8.82 -34.33
CA PHE A 413 -19.02 -8.33 -34.33
C PHE A 413 -19.59 -8.15 -35.75
N GLU A 414 -18.75 -7.94 -36.76
CA GLU A 414 -19.12 -7.94 -38.18
C GLU A 414 -19.44 -9.36 -38.66
N ASP A 415 -18.58 -10.35 -38.39
CA ASP A 415 -18.81 -11.77 -38.73
C ASP A 415 -20.09 -12.33 -38.07
N TYR A 416 -20.31 -12.00 -36.79
CA TYR A 416 -21.56 -12.32 -36.10
C TYR A 416 -22.79 -11.69 -36.76
N ARG A 417 -22.71 -10.41 -37.18
CA ARG A 417 -23.80 -9.73 -37.90
C ARG A 417 -24.06 -10.36 -39.26
N ASN A 418 -23.01 -10.68 -40.01
CA ASN A 418 -23.11 -11.35 -41.31
C ASN A 418 -23.79 -12.72 -41.14
N THR A 419 -23.32 -13.53 -40.19
CA THR A 419 -23.93 -14.81 -39.79
C THR A 419 -25.40 -14.65 -39.40
N GLN A 420 -25.76 -13.62 -38.63
CA GLN A 420 -27.15 -13.32 -38.27
C GLN A 420 -28.02 -12.92 -39.48
N THR A 421 -27.50 -12.10 -40.41
CA THR A 421 -28.25 -11.73 -41.63
C THR A 421 -28.45 -12.93 -42.56
N GLU A 422 -27.46 -13.80 -42.69
CA GLU A 422 -27.52 -14.98 -43.54
C GLU A 422 -28.39 -16.09 -42.93
N ASN A 423 -28.37 -16.25 -41.60
CA ASN A 423 -29.35 -17.09 -40.90
C ASN A 423 -30.79 -16.61 -41.15
N LYS A 424 -31.06 -15.31 -41.09
CA LYS A 424 -32.39 -14.72 -41.35
C LYS A 424 -32.82 -14.84 -42.81
N ARG A 425 -31.90 -14.68 -43.78
CA ARG A 425 -32.16 -14.97 -45.20
C ARG A 425 -32.56 -16.43 -45.42
N ASN A 426 -31.77 -17.37 -44.89
CA ASN A 426 -32.02 -18.80 -45.06
C ASN A 426 -33.28 -19.27 -44.32
N GLN A 427 -33.58 -18.69 -43.16
CA GLN A 427 -34.86 -18.89 -42.47
C GLN A 427 -36.03 -18.49 -43.36
N HIS A 428 -36.06 -17.25 -43.88
CA HIS A 428 -37.17 -16.79 -44.72
C HIS A 428 -37.37 -17.67 -45.96
N SER A 429 -36.27 -18.09 -46.62
CA SER A 429 -36.35 -19.02 -47.75
C SER A 429 -36.88 -20.40 -47.36
N THR A 430 -36.52 -20.91 -46.18
CA THR A 430 -36.99 -22.20 -45.66
C THR A 430 -38.47 -22.15 -45.27
N GLU A 431 -38.92 -21.06 -44.65
CA GLU A 431 -40.32 -20.85 -44.28
C GLU A 431 -41.24 -20.76 -45.50
N VAL A 432 -40.82 -20.03 -46.54
CA VAL A 432 -41.58 -19.87 -47.79
C VAL A 432 -41.71 -21.21 -48.52
N GLU A 433 -40.60 -21.93 -48.73
CA GLU A 433 -40.65 -23.21 -49.46
C GLU A 433 -41.36 -24.30 -48.63
N GLY A 434 -41.18 -24.31 -47.30
CA GLY A 434 -41.89 -25.23 -46.40
C GLY A 434 -43.40 -25.03 -46.40
N LYS A 435 -43.89 -23.78 -46.29
CA LYS A 435 -45.33 -23.47 -46.36
C LYS A 435 -45.92 -23.81 -47.73
N LYS A 436 -45.19 -23.55 -48.81
CA LYS A 436 -45.53 -23.95 -50.19
C LYS A 436 -45.58 -25.48 -50.35
N GLN A 437 -44.67 -26.22 -49.74
CA GLN A 437 -44.70 -27.69 -49.75
C GLN A 437 -45.87 -28.26 -48.95
N ILE A 438 -46.21 -27.67 -47.80
CA ILE A 438 -47.42 -28.03 -47.03
C ILE A 438 -48.68 -27.79 -47.85
N GLU A 439 -48.77 -26.64 -48.54
CA GLU A 439 -49.89 -26.34 -49.44
C GLU A 439 -49.99 -27.31 -50.62
N ASN A 440 -48.87 -27.66 -51.26
CA ASN A 440 -48.84 -28.68 -52.32
C ASN A 440 -49.30 -30.06 -51.82
N ASN A 441 -48.80 -30.50 -50.66
CA ASN A 441 -49.20 -31.78 -50.06
C ASN A 441 -50.70 -31.80 -49.75
N VAL A 442 -51.21 -30.78 -49.06
CA VAL A 442 -52.63 -30.68 -48.68
C VAL A 442 -53.56 -30.55 -49.90
N ASN A 443 -53.11 -29.93 -50.99
CA ASN A 443 -53.84 -29.89 -52.26
C ASN A 443 -53.88 -31.28 -52.96
N GLN A 444 -52.83 -32.09 -52.84
CA GLN A 444 -52.89 -33.49 -53.29
C GLN A 444 -53.82 -34.33 -52.40
N ASP A 445 -53.72 -34.17 -51.08
CA ASP A 445 -54.58 -34.87 -50.12
C ASP A 445 -56.06 -34.55 -50.36
N LYS A 446 -56.42 -33.30 -50.65
CA LYS A 446 -57.79 -32.90 -51.03
C LYS A 446 -58.37 -33.76 -52.17
N LEU A 447 -57.56 -34.08 -53.19
CA LEU A 447 -58.01 -34.91 -54.31
C LEU A 447 -58.19 -36.38 -53.89
N ARG A 448 -57.25 -36.93 -53.12
CA ARG A 448 -57.32 -38.32 -52.61
C ARG A 448 -58.49 -38.51 -51.63
N LEU A 449 -58.67 -37.55 -50.74
CA LEU A 449 -59.70 -37.51 -49.71
C LEU A 449 -61.11 -37.44 -50.31
N ALA A 450 -61.29 -36.69 -51.41
CA ALA A 450 -62.55 -36.71 -52.17
C ALA A 450 -62.90 -38.11 -52.69
N GLU A 451 -61.92 -38.87 -53.20
CA GLU A 451 -62.16 -40.23 -53.72
C GLU A 451 -62.35 -41.26 -52.58
N GLU A 452 -61.67 -41.11 -51.43
CA GLU A 452 -61.94 -41.95 -50.26
C GLU A 452 -63.36 -41.71 -49.69
N ILE A 453 -63.85 -40.46 -49.69
CA ILE A 453 -65.25 -40.16 -49.31
C ILE A 453 -66.23 -40.88 -50.25
N ARG A 454 -65.99 -40.84 -51.56
CA ARG A 454 -66.79 -41.60 -52.54
C ARG A 454 -66.73 -43.09 -52.28
N HIS A 455 -65.54 -43.64 -52.05
CA HIS A 455 -65.33 -45.05 -51.75
C HIS A 455 -66.04 -45.49 -50.46
N MET A 456 -66.03 -44.67 -49.40
CA MET A 456 -66.80 -44.91 -48.16
C MET A 456 -68.31 -44.98 -48.44
N VAL A 457 -68.86 -44.04 -49.22
CA VAL A 457 -70.29 -44.04 -49.61
C VAL A 457 -70.62 -45.26 -50.46
N ARG A 458 -69.85 -45.54 -51.51
CA ARG A 458 -70.04 -46.68 -52.43
C ARG A 458 -70.01 -48.01 -51.70
N ARG A 459 -69.09 -48.21 -50.76
CA ARG A 459 -69.05 -49.42 -49.91
C ARG A 459 -70.30 -49.57 -49.05
N LYS A 460 -70.85 -48.48 -48.51
CA LYS A 460 -72.11 -48.52 -47.75
C LYS A 460 -73.31 -48.84 -48.65
N TYR A 461 -73.36 -48.31 -49.87
CA TYR A 461 -74.42 -48.62 -50.84
C TYR A 461 -74.36 -50.07 -51.34
N VAL A 462 -73.18 -50.59 -51.71
CA VAL A 462 -72.99 -52.01 -52.07
C VAL A 462 -73.34 -52.95 -50.90
N SER A 463 -73.06 -52.55 -49.67
CA SER A 463 -73.43 -53.33 -48.47
C SER A 463 -74.94 -53.41 -48.22
N ILE A 464 -75.76 -52.56 -48.85
CA ILE A 464 -77.22 -52.50 -48.67
C ILE A 464 -77.93 -53.02 -49.93
N TYR A 465 -77.42 -52.69 -51.12
CA TYR A 465 -77.96 -53.09 -52.42
C TYR A 465 -76.94 -53.91 -53.23
N PRO A 466 -76.47 -55.08 -52.74
CA PRO A 466 -75.43 -55.88 -53.41
C PRO A 466 -75.88 -56.44 -54.78
N THR A 467 -77.19 -56.42 -55.05
CA THR A 467 -77.77 -56.81 -56.34
C THR A 467 -77.64 -55.73 -57.43
N CYS A 468 -77.31 -54.47 -57.11
CA CYS A 468 -77.02 -53.46 -58.13
C CYS A 468 -75.51 -53.38 -58.43
N THR A 469 -75.16 -53.44 -59.70
CA THR A 469 -73.76 -53.37 -60.17
C THR A 469 -73.26 -51.92 -60.17
N PHE A 470 -73.10 -51.33 -58.99
CA PHE A 470 -72.42 -50.04 -58.84
C PHE A 470 -70.96 -50.19 -59.24
N LEU A 471 -70.43 -49.22 -60.00
CA LEU A 471 -69.01 -49.16 -60.32
C LEU A 471 -68.23 -48.74 -59.06
N VAL A 472 -67.74 -49.74 -58.33
CA VAL A 472 -66.74 -49.56 -57.27
C VAL A 472 -65.38 -49.91 -57.86
N PRO A 473 -64.50 -48.92 -58.14
CA PRO A 473 -63.11 -49.18 -58.45
C PRO A 473 -62.47 -49.92 -57.27
N ASN A 474 -61.89 -51.09 -57.54
CA ASN A 474 -61.27 -51.93 -56.54
C ASN A 474 -60.02 -52.56 -57.18
N PRO A 475 -58.80 -52.39 -56.61
CA PRO A 475 -58.48 -51.76 -55.33
C PRO A 475 -58.59 -50.22 -55.29
N LEU A 476 -58.44 -49.67 -54.09
CA LEU A 476 -58.27 -48.24 -53.79
C LEU A 476 -57.34 -47.53 -54.80
N PRO A 477 -57.76 -46.41 -55.43
CA PRO A 477 -56.99 -45.73 -56.49
C PRO A 477 -55.58 -45.25 -56.13
N HIS A 478 -55.21 -45.23 -54.85
CA HIS A 478 -53.94 -44.69 -54.34
C HIS A 478 -53.15 -45.68 -53.47
N GLY A 479 -53.62 -46.92 -53.34
CA GLY A 479 -53.01 -47.94 -52.47
C GLY A 479 -53.50 -47.89 -51.01
N ARG A 480 -53.01 -48.84 -50.20
CA ARG A 480 -53.44 -49.02 -48.80
C ARG A 480 -52.76 -48.04 -47.85
N GLU A 481 -51.44 -47.91 -47.97
CA GLU A 481 -50.59 -47.11 -47.06
C GLU A 481 -50.97 -45.62 -47.09
N THR A 482 -51.33 -45.10 -48.27
CA THR A 482 -51.80 -43.70 -48.42
C THR A 482 -53.18 -43.47 -47.81
N SER A 483 -54.10 -44.44 -47.88
CA SER A 483 -55.40 -44.39 -47.21
C SER A 483 -55.23 -44.44 -45.69
N GLU A 484 -54.33 -45.29 -45.17
CA GLU A 484 -54.02 -45.36 -43.73
C GLU A 484 -53.37 -44.06 -43.21
N LEU A 485 -52.48 -43.41 -43.99
CA LEU A 485 -51.95 -42.07 -43.67
C LEU A 485 -53.05 -41.00 -43.65
N LEU A 486 -53.89 -40.93 -44.69
CA LEU A 486 -55.02 -39.99 -44.74
C LEU A 486 -56.00 -40.21 -43.58
N TYR A 487 -56.17 -41.46 -43.11
CA TYR A 487 -57.02 -41.76 -41.95
C TYR A 487 -56.41 -41.35 -40.60
N CYS A 488 -55.09 -41.27 -40.49
CA CYS A 488 -54.41 -40.68 -39.34
C CYS A 488 -54.54 -39.15 -39.35
N ASP A 489 -54.21 -38.54 -40.49
CA ASP A 489 -54.11 -37.09 -40.66
C ASP A 489 -55.48 -36.38 -40.57
N TYR A 490 -56.47 -36.90 -41.30
CA TYR A 490 -57.80 -36.26 -41.42
C TYR A 490 -58.85 -36.91 -40.49
N LYS A 491 -58.40 -37.68 -39.50
CA LYS A 491 -59.23 -38.54 -38.64
C LYS A 491 -60.53 -37.91 -38.14
N PRO A 492 -60.54 -36.72 -37.51
CA PRO A 492 -61.77 -36.18 -36.89
C PRO A 492 -62.86 -35.86 -37.91
N GLY A 493 -62.48 -35.52 -39.14
CA GLY A 493 -63.42 -35.28 -40.23
C GLY A 493 -63.88 -36.57 -40.91
N LEU A 494 -63.00 -37.56 -41.07
CA LEU A 494 -63.34 -38.86 -41.63
C LEU A 494 -64.26 -39.67 -40.69
N ASP A 495 -64.04 -39.60 -39.38
CA ASP A 495 -64.94 -40.18 -38.37
C ASP A 495 -66.30 -39.45 -38.39
N LYS A 496 -66.35 -38.11 -38.53
CA LYS A 496 -67.61 -37.40 -38.71
C LYS A 496 -68.37 -37.82 -39.98
N ILE A 497 -67.68 -37.94 -41.13
CA ILE A 497 -68.29 -38.41 -42.38
C ILE A 497 -68.80 -39.85 -42.24
N ARG A 498 -68.07 -40.71 -41.51
CA ARG A 498 -68.50 -42.07 -41.17
C ARG A 498 -69.79 -42.06 -40.33
N ASP A 499 -69.95 -41.12 -39.41
CA ASP A 499 -71.18 -40.97 -38.62
C ASP A 499 -72.35 -40.42 -39.46
N ASP A 500 -72.10 -39.41 -40.31
CA ASP A 500 -73.11 -38.86 -41.22
C ASP A 500 -73.60 -39.92 -42.24
N ILE A 501 -72.72 -40.82 -42.70
CA ILE A 501 -73.06 -42.00 -43.52
C ILE A 501 -73.86 -43.06 -42.74
N GLN A 502 -73.67 -43.18 -41.42
CA GLN A 502 -74.43 -44.12 -40.57
C GLN A 502 -75.81 -43.58 -40.19
N GLN A 503 -75.93 -42.27 -39.94
CA GLN A 503 -77.20 -41.62 -39.59
C GLN A 503 -78.13 -41.46 -40.81
N ARG A 504 -77.57 -41.44 -42.02
CA ARG A 504 -78.34 -41.46 -43.28
C ARG A 504 -79.07 -42.80 -43.43
N LYS A 505 -80.40 -42.77 -43.48
CA LYS A 505 -81.26 -43.93 -43.81
C LYS A 505 -81.14 -44.32 -45.28
N ILE A 506 -80.00 -44.90 -45.66
CA ILE A 506 -79.71 -45.37 -47.02
C ILE A 506 -80.58 -46.58 -47.40
N ASP A 507 -81.15 -47.26 -46.41
CA ASP A 507 -82.18 -48.31 -46.54
C ASP A 507 -83.57 -47.79 -46.99
N GLN A 508 -83.77 -46.47 -47.05
CA GLN A 508 -85.04 -45.82 -47.39
C GLN A 508 -84.86 -44.83 -48.54
N VAL A 509 -85.28 -45.26 -49.73
CA VAL A 509 -85.04 -44.56 -50.99
C VAL A 509 -86.13 -43.50 -51.18
N ASN A 510 -85.86 -42.29 -50.70
CA ASN A 510 -86.75 -41.12 -50.83
C ASN A 510 -86.74 -40.51 -52.25
N ASN A 511 -86.94 -41.35 -53.27
CA ASN A 511 -87.12 -40.98 -54.66
C ASN A 511 -88.53 -41.41 -55.12
N GLN A 512 -89.26 -40.53 -55.81
CA GLN A 512 -90.67 -40.76 -56.11
C GLN A 512 -90.86 -41.87 -57.15
N GLU A 513 -89.98 -41.88 -58.15
CA GLU A 513 -89.94 -42.85 -59.24
C GLU A 513 -89.62 -44.25 -58.70
N PHE A 514 -88.65 -44.40 -57.80
CA PHE A 514 -88.33 -45.65 -57.13
C PHE A 514 -89.52 -46.22 -56.34
N GLN A 515 -90.20 -45.39 -55.54
CA GLN A 515 -91.36 -45.85 -54.75
C GLN A 515 -92.56 -46.18 -55.66
N ALA A 516 -92.73 -45.48 -56.78
CA ALA A 516 -93.72 -45.83 -57.80
C ALA A 516 -93.40 -47.16 -58.49
N PHE A 517 -92.14 -47.41 -58.90
CA PHE A 517 -91.69 -48.69 -59.44
C PHE A 517 -91.87 -49.82 -58.42
N LYS A 518 -91.53 -49.60 -57.14
CA LYS A 518 -91.71 -50.56 -56.05
C LYS A 518 -93.18 -50.93 -55.84
N SER A 519 -94.10 -49.96 -55.90
CA SER A 519 -95.54 -50.23 -55.79
C SER A 519 -96.01 -51.11 -56.95
N LYS A 520 -95.70 -50.72 -58.19
CA LYS A 520 -96.12 -51.47 -59.38
C LYS A 520 -95.41 -52.80 -59.59
N TRP A 521 -94.25 -52.99 -58.98
CA TRP A 521 -93.56 -54.27 -58.99
C TRP A 521 -94.42 -55.36 -58.35
N MET A 522 -95.16 -55.05 -57.28
CA MET A 522 -96.08 -56.02 -56.67
C MET A 522 -97.18 -56.44 -57.66
N ASP A 523 -97.84 -55.47 -58.30
CA ASP A 523 -98.89 -55.73 -59.29
C ASP A 523 -98.36 -56.52 -60.52
N LEU A 524 -97.15 -56.18 -60.98
CA LEU A 524 -96.47 -56.82 -62.11
C LEU A 524 -96.01 -58.25 -61.76
N ARG A 525 -95.50 -58.45 -60.55
CA ARG A 525 -95.07 -59.75 -60.01
C ARG A 525 -96.24 -60.72 -59.94
N ASP A 526 -97.34 -60.33 -59.31
CA ASP A 526 -98.52 -61.18 -59.15
C ASP A 526 -99.14 -61.52 -60.52
N ARG A 527 -99.08 -60.58 -61.48
CA ARG A 527 -99.48 -60.80 -62.88
C ARG A 527 -98.57 -61.76 -63.64
N LEU A 528 -97.26 -61.81 -63.33
CA LEU A 528 -96.30 -62.73 -63.93
C LEU A 528 -96.39 -64.15 -63.33
N ASP A 529 -96.43 -64.27 -61.99
CA ASP A 529 -96.63 -65.57 -61.28
C ASP A 529 -97.93 -66.26 -61.74
N SER A 530 -99.00 -65.49 -61.93
CA SER A 530 -100.31 -66.00 -62.38
C SER A 530 -100.34 -66.45 -63.85
N ASN A 531 -99.33 -66.12 -64.67
CA ASN A 531 -99.35 -66.32 -66.13
C ASN A 531 -98.03 -66.94 -66.66
N THR A 532 -97.58 -68.03 -66.02
CA THR A 532 -96.35 -68.76 -66.36
C THR A 532 -96.29 -69.33 -67.79
N SER A 533 -97.40 -69.36 -68.53
CA SER A 533 -97.50 -69.80 -69.93
C SER A 533 -97.56 -68.67 -70.98
N ALA A 534 -97.56 -67.40 -70.59
CA ALA A 534 -97.60 -66.26 -71.53
C ALA A 534 -96.32 -66.13 -72.38
N SER A 535 -96.42 -65.48 -73.55
CA SER A 535 -95.27 -65.26 -74.44
C SER A 535 -94.30 -64.20 -73.90
N GLU A 536 -93.03 -64.23 -74.32
CA GLU A 536 -92.07 -63.17 -73.98
C GLU A 536 -92.43 -61.80 -74.58
N GLU A 537 -93.19 -61.76 -75.68
CA GLU A 537 -93.67 -60.51 -76.28
C GLU A 537 -94.75 -59.87 -75.39
N ASP A 538 -95.73 -60.66 -74.91
CA ASP A 538 -96.75 -60.22 -73.96
C ASP A 538 -96.13 -59.76 -72.63
N ARG A 539 -95.19 -60.55 -72.09
CA ARG A 539 -94.48 -60.21 -70.85
C ARG A 539 -93.70 -58.91 -71.00
N THR A 540 -92.98 -58.75 -72.11
CA THR A 540 -92.26 -57.50 -72.43
C THR A 540 -93.22 -56.31 -72.56
N ALA A 541 -94.43 -56.51 -73.09
CA ALA A 541 -95.46 -55.48 -73.13
C ALA A 541 -95.97 -55.10 -71.72
N TRP A 542 -96.14 -56.05 -70.79
CA TRP A 542 -96.55 -55.75 -69.40
C TRP A 542 -95.45 -55.03 -68.61
N VAL A 543 -94.18 -55.36 -68.83
CA VAL A 543 -93.05 -54.62 -68.24
C VAL A 543 -92.99 -53.20 -68.79
N ARG A 544 -93.20 -53.04 -70.12
CA ARG A 544 -93.29 -51.72 -70.78
C ARG A 544 -94.45 -50.89 -70.22
N GLU A 545 -95.66 -51.46 -70.11
CA GLU A 545 -96.84 -50.83 -69.50
C GLU A 545 -96.56 -50.34 -68.06
N SER A 546 -95.86 -51.15 -67.26
CA SER A 546 -95.47 -50.78 -65.90
C SER A 546 -94.51 -49.59 -65.88
N ILE A 547 -93.47 -49.60 -66.74
CA ILE A 547 -92.45 -48.55 -66.85
C ILE A 547 -93.02 -47.24 -67.41
N ASP A 548 -93.70 -47.29 -68.55
CA ASP A 548 -94.29 -46.13 -69.22
C ASP A 548 -95.39 -45.50 -68.36
N GLY A 549 -96.10 -46.28 -67.54
CA GLY A 549 -97.02 -45.74 -66.57
C GLY A 549 -96.36 -45.03 -65.36
N VAL A 550 -95.02 -45.00 -65.25
CA VAL A 550 -94.27 -44.21 -64.26
C VAL A 550 -93.51 -43.06 -64.94
N LEU A 551 -92.92 -43.30 -66.12
CA LEU A 551 -92.10 -42.31 -66.84
C LEU A 551 -92.86 -41.54 -67.94
N GLY A 552 -94.11 -41.89 -68.20
CA GLY A 552 -94.85 -41.51 -69.40
C GLY A 552 -94.40 -42.30 -70.65
N PRO A 553 -95.29 -42.59 -71.61
CA PRO A 553 -95.01 -43.44 -72.76
C PRO A 553 -93.78 -42.97 -73.55
N SER A 554 -92.83 -43.86 -73.80
CA SER A 554 -91.56 -43.54 -74.48
C SER A 554 -90.84 -44.76 -75.06
N ASP A 555 -89.95 -44.51 -76.01
CA ASP A 555 -89.04 -45.53 -76.51
C ASP A 555 -88.07 -46.00 -75.39
N PRO A 556 -87.72 -47.30 -75.34
CA PRO A 556 -86.91 -47.88 -74.25
C PRO A 556 -85.56 -47.20 -73.99
N GLU A 557 -84.95 -46.61 -75.03
CA GLU A 557 -83.68 -45.90 -74.91
C GLU A 557 -83.82 -44.55 -74.18
N SER A 558 -85.01 -43.94 -74.22
CA SER A 558 -85.28 -42.63 -73.60
C SER A 558 -85.52 -42.70 -72.08
N TRP A 559 -85.93 -43.85 -71.54
CA TRP A 559 -86.26 -43.99 -70.11
C TRP A 559 -85.13 -43.54 -69.16
N PHE A 560 -83.88 -43.81 -69.50
CA PHE A 560 -82.70 -43.38 -68.73
C PHE A 560 -82.43 -41.86 -68.84
N SER A 561 -82.70 -41.27 -70.01
CA SER A 561 -82.57 -39.81 -70.22
C SER A 561 -83.63 -39.01 -69.46
N LYS A 562 -84.84 -39.55 -69.33
CA LYS A 562 -85.92 -38.96 -68.52
C LYS A 562 -85.55 -38.90 -67.04
N LEU A 563 -85.12 -40.04 -66.45
CA LEU A 563 -84.74 -40.15 -65.04
C LEU A 563 -83.54 -39.27 -64.62
N SER A 564 -82.68 -38.90 -65.57
CA SER A 564 -81.55 -38.01 -65.34
C SER A 564 -81.87 -36.53 -65.59
N SER A 565 -82.98 -36.22 -66.26
CA SER A 565 -83.42 -34.85 -66.50
C SER A 565 -84.06 -34.21 -65.25
N LYS A 566 -83.65 -32.99 -64.89
CA LYS A 566 -84.18 -32.25 -63.72
C LYS A 566 -85.59 -31.65 -63.94
N ALA A 567 -86.36 -32.15 -64.90
CA ALA A 567 -87.61 -31.53 -65.32
C ALA A 567 -88.67 -32.59 -65.62
N TRP A 568 -89.54 -32.84 -64.64
CA TRP A 568 -90.98 -33.09 -64.82
C TRP A 568 -91.68 -32.95 -63.45
N ASN A 569 -92.25 -31.77 -63.18
CA ASN A 569 -93.37 -31.66 -62.26
C ASN A 569 -94.67 -31.87 -63.07
N VAL A 570 -95.73 -32.33 -62.41
CA VAL A 570 -97.06 -32.67 -62.97
C VAL A 570 -97.13 -34.05 -63.66
N VAL A 571 -97.43 -35.08 -62.86
CA VAL A 571 -98.51 -36.03 -63.18
C VAL A 571 -99.41 -36.18 -61.95
N SER A 572 -100.39 -35.29 -61.83
CA SER A 572 -101.51 -35.46 -60.90
C SER A 572 -102.61 -36.31 -61.54
N HIS A 573 -103.17 -37.25 -60.76
CA HIS A 573 -104.25 -38.18 -61.13
C HIS A 573 -103.85 -39.42 -61.98
N ILE A 574 -103.70 -40.55 -61.29
CA ILE A 574 -104.10 -41.87 -61.81
C ILE A 574 -105.34 -42.31 -60.99
N PRO A 575 -106.47 -42.69 -61.61
CA PRO A 575 -107.71 -42.96 -60.88
C PRO A 575 -107.75 -44.37 -60.27
N SER A 576 -107.84 -44.46 -58.95
CA SER A 576 -107.94 -45.72 -58.22
C SER A 576 -109.35 -46.34 -58.27
N LYS A 577 -109.59 -47.24 -59.23
CA LYS A 577 -110.79 -48.09 -59.26
C LYS A 577 -110.52 -49.53 -59.75
N ILE A 578 -110.00 -50.35 -58.84
CA ILE A 578 -110.37 -51.76 -58.63
C ILE A 578 -110.30 -52.00 -57.11
N GLY A 579 -111.20 -52.81 -56.56
CA GLY A 579 -111.27 -53.08 -55.12
C GLY A 579 -110.14 -53.99 -54.67
N GLY A 580 -109.46 -53.63 -53.59
CA GLY A 580 -108.35 -54.43 -53.05
C GLY A 580 -108.79 -55.58 -52.14
N SER A 581 -107.89 -56.55 -51.95
CA SER A 581 -107.88 -57.43 -50.80
C SER A 581 -106.45 -57.48 -50.23
N SER A 582 -106.34 -57.37 -48.91
CA SER A 582 -105.09 -57.19 -48.19
C SER A 582 -104.21 -58.43 -48.15
N ASN A 583 -102.92 -58.30 -48.50
CA ASN A 583 -101.80 -58.59 -47.59
C ASN A 583 -100.43 -58.20 -48.19
N THR A 584 -100.26 -56.92 -48.55
CA THR A 584 -98.93 -56.38 -48.91
C THR A 584 -98.04 -56.32 -47.68
N ALA A 585 -97.21 -57.35 -47.47
CA ALA A 585 -96.11 -57.30 -46.52
C ALA A 585 -95.20 -56.09 -46.85
N LYS A 586 -94.74 -55.37 -45.82
CA LYS A 586 -93.89 -54.17 -45.98
C LYS A 586 -92.46 -54.58 -46.37
N LEU A 587 -92.28 -54.96 -47.63
CA LEU A 587 -90.97 -55.27 -48.21
C LEU A 587 -90.01 -54.08 -48.00
N GLY A 588 -88.81 -54.35 -47.51
CA GLY A 588 -87.77 -53.32 -47.42
C GLY A 588 -87.35 -52.84 -48.82
N ASP A 589 -86.83 -51.62 -48.96
CA ASP A 589 -86.27 -51.18 -50.25
C ASP A 589 -85.09 -52.06 -50.70
N PRO A 590 -84.18 -52.52 -49.80
CA PRO A 590 -83.15 -53.51 -50.15
C PRO A 590 -83.72 -54.85 -50.60
N GLU A 591 -84.79 -55.30 -49.93
CA GLU A 591 -85.44 -56.59 -50.20
C GLU A 591 -86.21 -56.58 -51.53
N PHE A 592 -86.86 -55.46 -51.86
CA PHE A 592 -87.44 -55.21 -53.19
C PHE A 592 -86.38 -55.37 -54.29
N VAL A 593 -85.25 -54.69 -54.17
CA VAL A 593 -84.17 -54.71 -55.17
C VAL A 593 -83.48 -56.09 -55.23
N ALA A 594 -83.45 -56.84 -54.13
CA ALA A 594 -83.00 -58.22 -54.12
C ALA A 594 -83.95 -59.16 -54.87
N GLN A 595 -85.26 -59.10 -54.58
CA GLN A 595 -86.26 -59.94 -55.23
C GLN A 595 -86.42 -59.59 -56.73
N LEU A 596 -86.34 -58.31 -57.10
CA LEU A 596 -86.38 -57.84 -58.49
C LEU A 596 -85.25 -58.48 -59.34
N ARG A 597 -84.02 -58.58 -58.82
CA ARG A 597 -82.90 -59.29 -59.49
C ARG A 597 -83.04 -60.82 -59.43
N GLN A 598 -83.57 -61.40 -58.36
CA GLN A 598 -83.85 -62.85 -58.34
C GLN A 598 -84.82 -63.23 -59.48
N TRP A 599 -85.76 -62.35 -59.81
CA TRP A 599 -86.72 -62.53 -60.88
C TRP A 599 -86.18 -62.23 -62.28
N GLU A 600 -85.20 -61.33 -62.42
CA GLU A 600 -84.43 -61.08 -63.66
C GLU A 600 -83.85 -62.38 -64.25
N GLN A 601 -83.46 -63.33 -63.39
CA GLN A 601 -82.90 -64.63 -63.78
C GLN A 601 -83.94 -65.59 -64.39
N ASN A 602 -85.22 -65.42 -64.03
CA ASN A 602 -86.34 -66.24 -64.52
C ASN A 602 -87.06 -65.58 -65.71
N TYR A 603 -87.02 -64.26 -65.82
CA TYR A 603 -87.76 -63.47 -66.80
C TYR A 603 -86.87 -62.37 -67.41
N ALA A 604 -86.30 -62.63 -68.59
CA ALA A 604 -85.37 -61.71 -69.27
C ALA A 604 -86.02 -60.35 -69.61
N CYS A 605 -87.33 -60.31 -69.81
CA CYS A 605 -88.10 -59.07 -69.99
C CYS A 605 -88.01 -58.07 -68.81
N LEU A 606 -87.57 -58.47 -67.61
CA LEU A 606 -87.40 -57.58 -66.45
C LEU A 606 -86.09 -56.76 -66.46
N VAL A 607 -85.12 -57.09 -67.30
CA VAL A 607 -83.81 -56.42 -67.38
C VAL A 607 -83.91 -54.87 -67.47
N PRO A 608 -84.83 -54.26 -68.24
CA PRO A 608 -84.96 -52.79 -68.26
C PRO A 608 -85.37 -52.21 -66.90
N LEU A 609 -86.33 -52.84 -66.20
CA LEU A 609 -86.82 -52.37 -64.90
C LEU A 609 -85.73 -52.48 -63.82
N VAL A 610 -84.94 -53.55 -63.83
CA VAL A 610 -83.76 -53.71 -62.95
C VAL A 610 -82.75 -52.59 -63.21
N ARG A 611 -82.40 -52.35 -64.49
CA ARG A 611 -81.41 -51.33 -64.87
C ARG A 611 -81.86 -49.91 -64.52
N LEU A 612 -83.15 -49.58 -64.72
CA LEU A 612 -83.71 -48.29 -64.31
C LEU A 612 -83.69 -48.12 -62.77
N THR A 613 -84.06 -49.15 -62.03
CA THR A 613 -84.07 -49.14 -60.55
C THR A 613 -82.66 -48.96 -59.99
N CYS A 614 -81.66 -49.68 -60.52
CA CYS A 614 -80.27 -49.50 -60.13
C CYS A 614 -79.68 -48.15 -60.57
N HIS A 615 -80.10 -47.59 -61.71
CA HIS A 615 -79.68 -46.25 -62.16
C HIS A 615 -80.17 -45.14 -61.22
N ILE A 616 -81.40 -45.26 -60.70
CA ILE A 616 -81.92 -44.33 -59.68
C ILE A 616 -81.10 -44.41 -58.40
N LEU A 617 -80.81 -45.63 -57.92
CA LEU A 617 -79.96 -45.84 -56.73
C LEU A 617 -78.56 -45.25 -56.94
N GLN A 618 -77.96 -45.44 -58.12
CA GLN A 618 -76.66 -44.87 -58.48
C GLN A 618 -76.71 -43.34 -58.47
N SER A 619 -77.72 -42.72 -59.10
CA SER A 619 -77.85 -41.26 -59.09
C SER A 619 -78.13 -40.69 -57.69
N GLY A 620 -78.82 -41.45 -56.82
CA GLY A 620 -79.00 -41.11 -55.40
C GLY A 620 -77.70 -41.20 -54.59
N MET A 621 -76.86 -42.19 -54.88
CA MET A 621 -75.52 -42.37 -54.32
C MET A 621 -74.59 -41.22 -54.72
N GLU A 622 -74.47 -40.92 -56.01
CA GLU A 622 -73.65 -39.84 -56.57
C GLU A 622 -74.03 -38.46 -55.97
N LYS A 623 -75.32 -38.16 -55.89
CA LYS A 623 -75.81 -36.93 -55.21
C LYS A 623 -75.43 -36.87 -53.73
N PHE A 624 -75.30 -38.01 -53.05
CA PHE A 624 -74.88 -38.06 -51.64
C PHE A 624 -73.35 -37.95 -51.49
N GLU A 625 -72.57 -38.53 -52.40
CA GLU A 625 -71.13 -38.31 -52.52
C GLU A 625 -70.83 -36.80 -52.65
N ASP A 626 -71.44 -36.12 -53.62
CA ASP A 626 -71.26 -34.68 -53.84
C ASP A 626 -71.69 -33.83 -52.64
N THR A 627 -72.77 -34.23 -51.94
CA THR A 627 -73.24 -33.53 -50.73
C THR A 627 -72.22 -33.61 -49.60
N LEU A 628 -71.63 -34.79 -49.35
CA LEU A 628 -70.62 -34.97 -48.30
C LEU A 628 -69.30 -34.27 -48.66
N ILE A 629 -68.88 -34.35 -49.92
CA ILE A 629 -67.71 -33.62 -50.44
C ILE A 629 -67.89 -32.11 -50.22
N SER A 630 -69.01 -31.53 -50.67
CA SER A 630 -69.26 -30.09 -50.57
C SER A 630 -69.37 -29.55 -49.15
N ASN A 631 -69.82 -30.37 -48.19
CA ASN A 631 -70.02 -29.93 -46.80
C ASN A 631 -68.77 -30.07 -45.92
N HIS A 632 -67.92 -31.08 -46.20
CA HIS A 632 -66.84 -31.47 -45.28
C HIS A 632 -65.43 -31.25 -45.84
N LEU A 633 -65.21 -31.43 -47.15
CA LEU A 633 -63.86 -31.52 -47.71
C LEU A 633 -63.03 -30.25 -47.46
N ASP A 634 -63.54 -29.08 -47.83
CA ASP A 634 -62.81 -27.82 -47.66
C ASP A 634 -62.56 -27.44 -46.20
N ASN A 635 -63.47 -27.81 -45.30
CA ASN A 635 -63.32 -27.59 -43.86
C ASN A 635 -62.21 -28.48 -43.27
N MET A 636 -62.16 -29.76 -43.66
CA MET A 636 -61.12 -30.70 -43.23
C MET A 636 -59.74 -30.30 -43.75
N VAL A 637 -59.66 -30.01 -45.05
CA VAL A 637 -58.43 -29.59 -45.75
C VAL A 637 -57.89 -28.28 -45.16
N SER A 638 -58.76 -27.30 -44.88
CA SER A 638 -58.34 -26.02 -44.27
C SER A 638 -57.89 -26.18 -42.82
N SER A 639 -58.58 -27.02 -42.03
CA SER A 639 -58.20 -27.30 -40.64
C SER A 639 -56.83 -27.96 -40.55
N GLU A 640 -56.55 -28.95 -41.41
CA GLU A 640 -55.28 -29.68 -41.38
C GLU A 640 -54.14 -28.88 -42.01
N LYS A 641 -54.41 -28.02 -43.02
CA LYS A 641 -53.44 -27.00 -43.48
C LYS A 641 -52.97 -26.13 -42.32
N HIS A 642 -53.89 -25.65 -41.49
CA HIS A 642 -53.60 -24.79 -40.35
C HIS A 642 -52.83 -25.52 -39.24
N SER A 643 -53.17 -26.79 -39.00
CA SER A 643 -52.46 -27.70 -38.09
C SER A 643 -50.99 -27.90 -38.51
N ARG A 644 -50.76 -28.26 -39.78
CA ARG A 644 -49.41 -28.45 -40.35
C ARG A 644 -48.59 -27.17 -40.34
N CYS A 645 -49.18 -26.04 -40.76
CA CYS A 645 -48.49 -24.75 -40.76
C CYS A 645 -48.03 -24.35 -39.36
N ARG A 646 -48.88 -24.45 -38.33
CA ARG A 646 -48.50 -24.15 -36.93
C ARG A 646 -47.38 -25.06 -36.43
N THR A 647 -47.51 -26.36 -36.66
CA THR A 647 -46.50 -27.34 -36.23
C THR A 647 -45.14 -27.07 -36.89
N PHE A 648 -45.14 -26.65 -38.16
CA PHE A 648 -43.94 -26.23 -38.88
C PHE A 648 -43.38 -24.90 -38.35
N GLU A 649 -44.22 -23.92 -38.05
CA GLU A 649 -43.82 -22.64 -37.42
C GLU A 649 -43.17 -22.85 -36.05
N ASP A 650 -43.72 -23.72 -35.20
CA ASP A 650 -43.14 -24.09 -33.90
C ASP A 650 -41.75 -24.77 -34.05
N ILE A 651 -41.58 -25.63 -35.07
CA ILE A 651 -40.29 -26.28 -35.37
C ILE A 651 -39.28 -25.24 -35.87
N CYS A 652 -39.68 -24.35 -36.78
CA CYS A 652 -38.83 -23.25 -37.26
C CYS A 652 -38.40 -22.31 -36.13
N ALA A 653 -39.31 -21.94 -35.21
CA ALA A 653 -38.99 -21.09 -34.07
C ALA A 653 -37.96 -21.71 -33.11
N ARG A 654 -38.06 -23.03 -32.85
CA ARG A 654 -37.05 -23.77 -32.05
C ARG A 654 -35.69 -23.82 -32.76
N ALA A 655 -35.69 -24.14 -34.05
CA ALA A 655 -34.46 -24.19 -34.85
C ALA A 655 -33.82 -22.80 -35.02
N GLN A 656 -34.61 -21.72 -35.03
CA GLN A 656 -34.11 -20.34 -34.97
C GLN A 656 -33.43 -20.06 -33.62
N TYR A 657 -34.10 -20.34 -32.50
CA TYR A 657 -33.55 -20.13 -31.16
C TYR A 657 -32.23 -20.89 -30.94
N GLU A 658 -32.14 -22.14 -31.40
CA GLU A 658 -30.90 -22.93 -31.35
C GLU A 658 -29.79 -22.31 -32.20
N LYS A 659 -30.09 -21.82 -33.41
CA LYS A 659 -29.11 -21.13 -34.27
C LYS A 659 -28.64 -19.80 -33.69
N GLU A 660 -29.54 -18.99 -33.15
CA GLU A 660 -29.22 -17.70 -32.54
C GLU A 660 -28.39 -17.88 -31.27
N SER A 661 -28.74 -18.87 -30.42
CA SER A 661 -27.94 -19.30 -29.27
C SER A 661 -26.54 -19.77 -29.67
N ASN A 662 -26.43 -20.65 -30.68
CA ASN A 662 -25.14 -21.15 -31.15
C ASN A 662 -24.26 -20.02 -31.73
N ALA A 663 -24.83 -19.11 -32.51
CA ALA A 663 -24.10 -17.93 -33.01
C ALA A 663 -23.65 -16.99 -31.88
N PHE A 664 -24.46 -16.79 -30.84
CA PHE A 664 -24.09 -16.00 -29.67
C PHE A 664 -22.96 -16.65 -28.87
N ASN A 665 -23.03 -17.97 -28.65
CA ASN A 665 -21.97 -18.71 -27.97
C ASN A 665 -20.65 -18.69 -28.76
N GLN A 666 -20.71 -18.76 -30.10
CA GLN A 666 -19.54 -18.59 -30.97
C GLN A 666 -18.95 -17.17 -30.85
N LEU A 667 -19.78 -16.10 -30.90
CA LEU A 667 -19.32 -14.73 -30.67
C LEU A 667 -18.61 -14.58 -29.31
N VAL A 668 -19.21 -15.07 -28.23
CA VAL A 668 -18.61 -15.00 -26.89
C VAL A 668 -17.32 -15.82 -26.82
N GLN A 669 -17.24 -16.98 -27.47
CA GLN A 669 -16.02 -17.81 -27.51
C GLN A 669 -14.90 -17.14 -28.32
N SER A 670 -15.19 -16.57 -29.49
CA SER A 670 -14.22 -15.81 -30.30
C SER A 670 -13.73 -14.56 -29.58
N LEU A 671 -14.61 -13.84 -28.86
CA LEU A 671 -14.22 -12.72 -28.01
C LEU A 671 -13.35 -13.21 -26.83
N LYS A 672 -13.73 -14.26 -26.11
CA LYS A 672 -12.92 -14.87 -25.03
C LYS A 672 -11.50 -15.23 -25.52
N GLN A 673 -11.36 -15.77 -26.74
CA GLN A 673 -10.06 -16.05 -27.36
C GLN A 673 -9.28 -14.78 -27.74
N ALA A 674 -9.93 -13.79 -28.37
CA ALA A 674 -9.30 -12.53 -28.77
C ALA A 674 -9.00 -11.58 -27.59
N MET A 675 -9.51 -11.90 -26.40
CA MET A 675 -9.30 -11.17 -25.15
C MET A 675 -8.33 -11.87 -24.19
N VAL A 676 -7.67 -12.98 -24.56
CA VAL A 676 -6.65 -13.61 -23.70
C VAL A 676 -5.49 -12.63 -23.43
N PRO A 677 -5.09 -12.38 -22.17
CA PRO A 677 -3.98 -11.48 -21.86
C PRO A 677 -2.64 -12.08 -22.31
N GLN A 678 -1.80 -11.25 -22.94
CA GLN A 678 -0.47 -11.66 -23.43
C GLN A 678 0.54 -11.99 -22.31
N SER A 679 0.30 -11.50 -21.09
CA SER A 679 1.05 -11.88 -19.89
C SER A 679 0.10 -12.20 -18.74
N LYS A 680 0.40 -13.27 -18.00
CA LYS A 680 -0.30 -13.63 -16.76
C LYS A 680 -0.09 -12.62 -15.61
N THR A 681 0.91 -11.75 -15.72
CA THR A 681 1.27 -10.79 -14.65
C THR A 681 0.32 -9.59 -14.53
N VAL A 682 -0.56 -9.37 -15.51
CA VAL A 682 -1.52 -8.25 -15.48
C VAL A 682 -2.79 -8.66 -14.73
N PRO A 683 -3.23 -7.92 -13.69
CA PRO A 683 -4.49 -8.18 -13.00
C PRO A 683 -5.64 -8.23 -13.99
N THR A 684 -6.39 -9.33 -13.97
CA THR A 684 -7.39 -9.63 -15.00
C THR A 684 -8.79 -9.71 -14.40
N VAL A 685 -9.72 -8.95 -14.97
CA VAL A 685 -11.12 -8.90 -14.55
C VAL A 685 -11.97 -9.67 -15.56
N ILE A 686 -12.55 -10.77 -15.10
CA ILE A 686 -13.50 -11.62 -15.82
C ILE A 686 -14.91 -11.12 -15.47
N VAL A 687 -15.60 -10.51 -16.43
CA VAL A 687 -16.94 -9.91 -16.22
C VAL A 687 -18.03 -10.94 -16.50
N GLU A 688 -18.85 -11.25 -15.49
CA GLU A 688 -20.01 -12.15 -15.63
C GLU A 688 -21.30 -11.37 -15.92
N SER A 689 -21.52 -10.24 -15.22
CA SER A 689 -22.68 -9.36 -15.46
C SER A 689 -22.29 -7.89 -15.37
N ILE A 690 -22.94 -7.05 -16.16
CA ILE A 690 -22.85 -5.59 -16.07
C ILE A 690 -24.20 -4.93 -16.36
N GLU A 691 -24.60 -4.01 -15.50
CA GLU A 691 -25.91 -3.33 -15.51
C GLU A 691 -25.75 -1.81 -15.34
N PRO A 692 -26.61 -0.98 -15.94
CA PRO A 692 -26.57 0.47 -15.75
C PRO A 692 -27.09 0.88 -14.36
N GLU A 693 -26.32 1.70 -13.62
CA GLU A 693 -26.76 2.18 -12.30
C GLU A 693 -27.79 3.32 -12.46
N TYR A 694 -28.95 3.14 -11.82
CA TYR A 694 -30.09 4.04 -11.88
C TYR A 694 -30.31 4.78 -10.54
N GLN A 695 -30.11 6.09 -10.54
CA GLN A 695 -30.40 6.91 -9.37
C GLN A 695 -31.89 7.27 -9.35
N ARG A 696 -32.62 6.72 -8.37
CA ARG A 696 -34.01 7.12 -8.10
C ARG A 696 -34.02 8.48 -7.40
N SER A 697 -34.72 9.44 -7.99
CA SER A 697 -35.02 10.73 -7.37
C SER A 697 -36.54 10.91 -7.24
N ASN A 698 -36.98 11.85 -6.41
CA ASN A 698 -38.41 12.21 -6.30
C ASN A 698 -38.99 12.83 -7.58
N GLN A 699 -38.17 13.09 -8.60
CA GLN A 699 -38.57 13.56 -9.94
C GLN A 699 -38.39 12.48 -11.02
N GLY A 700 -38.15 11.21 -10.63
CA GLY A 700 -38.01 10.07 -11.52
C GLY A 700 -36.61 9.44 -11.51
N THR A 701 -36.47 8.39 -12.32
CA THR A 701 -35.23 7.61 -12.47
C THR A 701 -34.31 8.27 -13.49
N ARG A 702 -33.06 8.58 -13.11
CA ARG A 702 -32.01 8.98 -14.07
C ARG A 702 -30.92 7.91 -14.13
N SER A 703 -30.49 7.56 -15.35
CA SER A 703 -29.27 6.78 -15.55
C SER A 703 -28.08 7.63 -15.10
N THR A 704 -27.14 7.02 -14.38
CA THR A 704 -25.88 7.67 -14.02
C THR A 704 -24.80 7.43 -15.10
N SER A 705 -23.63 8.04 -14.91
CA SER A 705 -22.39 7.72 -15.65
C SER A 705 -21.69 6.44 -15.16
N TRP A 706 -22.27 5.75 -14.18
CA TRP A 706 -21.73 4.56 -13.53
C TRP A 706 -22.47 3.30 -13.96
N LEU A 707 -21.76 2.19 -13.97
CA LEU A 707 -22.26 0.85 -14.23
C LEU A 707 -21.95 -0.02 -13.02
N SER A 708 -22.89 -0.88 -12.65
CA SER A 708 -22.73 -1.92 -11.63
C SER A 708 -22.26 -3.20 -12.32
N TRP A 709 -21.21 -3.86 -11.83
CA TRP A 709 -20.73 -5.11 -12.41
C TRP A 709 -20.32 -6.15 -11.38
N SER A 710 -20.33 -7.41 -11.82
CA SER A 710 -20.05 -8.59 -11.00
C SER A 710 -19.22 -9.61 -11.79
N GLY A 711 -18.37 -10.36 -11.10
CA GLY A 711 -17.54 -11.39 -11.71
C GLY A 711 -16.33 -11.80 -10.86
N LEU A 712 -15.23 -12.10 -11.53
CA LEU A 712 -14.02 -12.66 -10.92
C LEU A 712 -12.79 -11.81 -11.26
N ARG A 713 -12.01 -11.45 -10.25
CA ARG A 713 -10.75 -10.73 -10.36
C ARG A 713 -9.60 -11.70 -10.08
N TYR A 714 -8.85 -12.03 -11.12
CA TYR A 714 -7.63 -12.83 -11.07
C TYR A 714 -6.43 -11.92 -10.82
N ASN A 715 -5.79 -12.09 -9.67
CA ASN A 715 -4.57 -11.40 -9.28
C ASN A 715 -3.42 -12.43 -9.20
N TYR A 716 -2.49 -12.37 -10.15
CA TYR A 716 -1.23 -13.11 -10.06
C TYR A 716 -0.29 -12.40 -9.06
N THR A 717 0.05 -13.09 -7.97
CA THR A 717 1.10 -12.63 -7.06
C THR A 717 2.40 -13.36 -7.41
N PRO A 718 3.44 -12.66 -7.93
CA PRO A 718 4.72 -13.29 -8.24
C PRO A 718 5.39 -13.82 -6.96
N PRO A 719 6.34 -14.77 -7.06
CA PRO A 719 7.04 -15.30 -5.90
C PRO A 719 7.79 -14.17 -5.17
N ARG A 720 7.68 -14.17 -3.84
CA ARG A 720 8.23 -13.13 -2.96
C ARG A 720 8.97 -13.75 -1.78
N ILE A 721 9.80 -12.94 -1.16
CA ILE A 721 10.40 -13.26 0.13
C ILE A 721 9.76 -12.32 1.15
N ARG A 722 8.93 -12.88 2.05
CA ARG A 722 8.37 -12.14 3.17
C ARG A 722 9.39 -12.11 4.29
N TYR A 723 9.67 -10.90 4.75
CA TYR A 723 10.49 -10.59 5.89
C TYR A 723 9.60 -10.12 7.04
N ASN A 724 9.92 -10.58 8.24
CA ASN A 724 9.43 -9.98 9.47
C ASN A 724 10.63 -9.52 10.29
N ILE A 725 10.64 -8.29 10.80
CA ILE A 725 11.59 -7.88 11.83
C ILE A 725 10.80 -7.73 13.12
N TYR A 726 11.19 -8.48 14.15
CA TYR A 726 10.64 -8.39 15.49
C TYR A 726 11.66 -7.66 16.37
N PRO A 727 11.47 -6.36 16.69
CA PRO A 727 12.32 -5.65 17.63
C PRO A 727 12.32 -6.32 19.01
N PHE A 728 13.29 -5.97 19.85
CA PHE A 728 13.20 -6.25 21.28
C PHE A 728 12.49 -5.09 21.99
N GLU A 729 11.57 -5.44 22.88
CA GLU A 729 10.86 -4.61 23.83
C GLU A 729 11.43 -4.87 25.24
N PHE A 730 11.43 -3.85 26.09
CA PHE A 730 11.85 -3.92 27.49
C PHE A 730 10.71 -3.38 28.35
N THR A 731 10.57 -3.82 29.59
CA THR A 731 9.55 -3.24 30.48
C THR A 731 9.97 -1.84 30.92
N THR A 732 9.01 -1.04 31.37
CA THR A 732 9.29 0.26 32.00
C THR A 732 10.19 0.11 33.23
N GLN A 733 10.13 -1.04 33.91
CA GLN A 733 11.01 -1.37 35.03
C GLN A 733 12.44 -1.66 34.57
N ASP A 734 12.67 -2.54 33.58
CA ASP A 734 14.01 -2.80 33.02
C ASP A 734 14.67 -1.48 32.60
N ARG A 735 13.91 -0.62 31.92
CA ARG A 735 14.37 0.70 31.48
C ARG A 735 14.78 1.58 32.67
N GLN A 736 13.95 1.67 33.70
CA GLN A 736 14.28 2.47 34.90
C GLN A 736 15.49 1.88 35.64
N GLN A 737 15.66 0.56 35.66
CA GLN A 737 16.81 -0.08 36.29
C GLN A 737 18.08 0.17 35.46
N SER A 738 18.10 -0.01 34.13
CA SER A 738 19.25 0.34 33.27
C SER A 738 19.57 1.85 33.16
N GLU A 739 18.67 2.74 33.62
CA GLU A 739 18.94 4.20 33.75
C GLU A 739 19.51 4.57 35.14
N LEU A 740 19.38 3.69 36.14
CA LEU A 740 19.81 3.90 37.54
C LEU A 740 21.04 3.08 37.94
N ASP A 741 21.18 1.87 37.41
CA ASP A 741 22.18 0.85 37.70
C ASP A 741 22.79 0.38 36.37
N GLU A 742 24.10 0.57 36.20
CA GLU A 742 24.80 0.21 34.96
C GLU A 742 25.07 -1.29 34.86
N ASP A 743 25.01 -2.02 35.99
CA ASP A 743 25.27 -3.46 36.12
C ASP A 743 23.97 -4.28 35.98
N HIS A 744 22.80 -3.61 35.96
CA HIS A 744 21.51 -4.25 35.73
C HIS A 744 21.44 -4.91 34.34
N VAL A 745 21.34 -6.23 34.33
CA VAL A 745 21.06 -7.03 33.12
C VAL A 745 19.58 -6.90 32.77
N PRO A 746 19.20 -6.22 31.67
CA PRO A 746 17.80 -6.04 31.30
C PRO A 746 17.19 -7.35 30.77
N THR A 747 15.86 -7.49 30.85
CA THR A 747 15.11 -8.69 30.42
C THR A 747 14.29 -8.46 29.13
N PRO A 748 14.93 -8.40 27.94
CA PRO A 748 14.25 -8.15 26.67
C PRO A 748 13.23 -9.23 26.30
N ARG A 749 12.17 -8.77 25.65
CA ARG A 749 11.05 -9.58 25.13
C ARG A 749 10.87 -9.31 23.65
N ILE A 750 10.42 -10.31 22.88
CA ILE A 750 10.28 -10.16 21.43
C ILE A 750 8.96 -9.45 21.08
N ALA A 751 9.06 -8.31 20.40
CA ALA A 751 7.95 -7.43 20.05
C ALA A 751 7.02 -8.07 18.99
N GLY A 752 5.92 -8.68 19.44
CA GLY A 752 4.88 -9.18 18.54
C GLY A 752 4.05 -8.05 17.89
N GLY A 753 3.86 -6.94 18.60
CA GLY A 753 3.05 -5.79 18.18
C GLY A 753 3.79 -4.84 17.23
N GLU A 754 4.99 -4.39 17.61
CA GLU A 754 5.80 -3.46 16.81
C GLU A 754 6.58 -4.13 15.66
N ARG A 755 6.23 -5.36 15.27
CA ARG A 755 6.93 -6.06 14.19
C ARG A 755 6.75 -5.35 12.84
N PHE A 756 7.85 -5.23 12.09
CA PHE A 756 7.82 -4.84 10.68
C PHE A 756 7.46 -6.09 9.86
N ASN A 757 6.46 -6.03 8.99
CA ASN A 757 6.08 -7.13 8.09
C ASN A 757 6.07 -6.62 6.66
N PHE A 758 6.92 -7.15 5.79
CA PHE A 758 6.98 -6.72 4.38
C PHE A 758 7.43 -7.85 3.46
N ALA A 759 7.18 -7.72 2.15
CA ALA A 759 7.54 -8.74 1.17
C ALA A 759 8.16 -8.12 -0.09
N ILE A 760 9.35 -8.59 -0.46
CA ILE A 760 10.07 -8.15 -1.67
C ILE A 760 10.08 -9.25 -2.75
N PRO A 761 10.11 -8.90 -4.05
CA PRO A 761 10.32 -9.86 -5.15
C PRO A 761 11.59 -10.70 -4.99
N THR A 762 11.58 -11.95 -5.48
CA THR A 762 12.74 -12.87 -5.34
C THR A 762 14.00 -12.49 -6.13
N ASN A 763 13.94 -11.49 -7.01
CA ASN A 763 15.11 -10.90 -7.68
C ASN A 763 15.79 -9.80 -6.85
N LYS A 764 15.24 -9.45 -5.68
CA LYS A 764 15.80 -8.45 -4.77
C LYS A 764 16.41 -9.07 -3.53
N SER A 765 17.51 -8.47 -3.06
CA SER A 765 18.22 -8.82 -1.83
C SER A 765 18.26 -7.64 -0.88
N ILE A 766 18.29 -7.90 0.44
CA ILE A 766 18.60 -6.88 1.44
C ILE A 766 20.12 -6.92 1.65
N GLU A 767 20.81 -5.81 1.37
CA GLU A 767 22.26 -5.68 1.56
C GLU A 767 22.62 -5.09 2.93
N PHE A 768 21.72 -4.27 3.49
CA PHE A 768 21.89 -3.62 4.78
C PHE A 768 20.54 -3.47 5.49
N ALA A 769 20.52 -3.71 6.80
CA ALA A 769 19.34 -3.51 7.64
C ALA A 769 19.75 -3.07 9.05
N GLN A 770 19.16 -1.97 9.53
CA GLN A 770 19.39 -1.47 10.90
C GLN A 770 18.12 -0.84 11.47
N LEU A 771 17.92 -0.96 12.79
CA LEU A 771 16.85 -0.26 13.50
C LEU A 771 17.34 1.13 13.92
N VAL A 772 16.52 2.15 13.62
CA VAL A 772 16.80 3.57 13.81
C VAL A 772 15.60 4.17 14.54
N GLN A 773 15.69 4.29 15.86
CA GLN A 773 14.57 4.68 16.74
C GLN A 773 13.37 3.70 16.59
N ASN A 774 12.26 4.17 16.02
CA ASN A 774 11.05 3.37 15.73
C ASN A 774 10.92 3.04 14.22
N LYS A 775 11.98 3.24 13.45
CA LYS A 775 12.06 2.97 12.01
C LYS A 775 13.07 1.86 11.71
N CYS A 776 12.98 1.28 10.52
CA CYS A 776 14.02 0.42 9.97
C CYS A 776 14.62 1.07 8.71
N LEU A 777 15.95 1.18 8.68
CA LEU A 777 16.75 1.58 7.53
C LEU A 777 17.13 0.32 6.73
N LEU A 778 16.81 0.31 5.44
CA LEU A 778 17.06 -0.81 4.53
C LEU A 778 17.78 -0.36 3.26
N ALA A 779 18.85 -1.06 2.87
CA ALA A 779 19.38 -1.02 1.50
C ALA A 779 18.97 -2.30 0.77
N ILE A 780 18.28 -2.17 -0.36
CA ILE A 780 17.70 -3.30 -1.11
C ILE A 780 18.17 -3.24 -2.56
N SER A 781 18.94 -4.24 -2.96
CA SER A 781 19.47 -4.42 -4.32
C SER A 781 18.42 -5.03 -5.23
N ASP A 782 18.37 -4.59 -6.48
CA ASP A 782 17.74 -5.31 -7.59
C ASP A 782 18.81 -5.62 -8.64
N ILE A 783 19.28 -6.86 -8.64
CA ILE A 783 20.33 -7.35 -9.54
C ILE A 783 19.81 -7.40 -10.99
N GLY A 784 18.50 -7.59 -11.19
CA GLY A 784 17.89 -7.61 -12.53
C GLY A 784 17.78 -6.22 -13.16
N GLU A 785 17.65 -5.18 -12.33
CA GLU A 785 17.50 -3.78 -12.75
C GLU A 785 18.77 -2.92 -12.48
N GLY A 786 19.86 -3.53 -12.05
CA GLY A 786 21.18 -2.89 -11.89
C GLY A 786 21.22 -1.71 -10.90
N HIS A 787 20.44 -1.75 -9.82
CA HIS A 787 20.43 -0.67 -8.82
C HIS A 787 20.05 -1.12 -7.40
N THR A 788 20.60 -0.44 -6.40
CA THR A 788 20.18 -0.53 -4.99
C THR A 788 19.32 0.67 -4.61
N ARG A 789 18.30 0.49 -3.76
CA ARG A 789 17.51 1.59 -3.17
C ARG A 789 17.61 1.63 -1.66
N ILE A 790 17.67 2.84 -1.13
CA ILE A 790 17.68 3.12 0.31
C ILE A 790 16.29 3.55 0.76
N TYR A 791 15.73 2.87 1.76
CA TYR A 791 14.42 3.15 2.35
C TYR A 791 14.55 3.33 3.86
N ILE A 792 13.71 4.18 4.45
CA ILE A 792 13.54 4.25 5.90
C ILE A 792 12.06 4.48 6.23
N ALA A 793 11.48 3.62 7.06
CA ALA A 793 10.05 3.65 7.38
C ALA A 793 9.77 3.06 8.77
N ASP A 794 8.62 3.37 9.33
CA ASP A 794 8.07 2.66 10.49
C ASP A 794 7.38 1.35 10.07
N ASN A 795 6.96 0.54 11.05
CA ASN A 795 6.36 -0.77 10.82
C ASN A 795 4.99 -0.73 10.11
N VAL A 796 4.31 0.42 10.08
CA VAL A 796 3.03 0.62 9.38
C VAL A 796 3.27 1.04 7.93
N THR A 797 4.19 1.97 7.70
CA THR A 797 4.47 2.59 6.40
C THR A 797 5.38 1.76 5.49
N MET A 798 6.17 0.81 6.03
CA MET A 798 7.18 0.05 5.28
C MET A 798 6.67 -0.57 3.96
N ASN A 799 5.48 -1.18 3.94
CA ASN A 799 4.93 -1.79 2.72
C ASN A 799 4.54 -0.79 1.63
N PHE A 800 4.23 0.45 2.01
CA PHE A 800 3.96 1.53 1.06
C PHE A 800 5.28 2.11 0.56
N GLU A 801 6.23 2.36 1.47
CA GLU A 801 7.53 2.95 1.13
C GLU A 801 8.34 2.04 0.17
N LEU A 802 8.25 0.71 0.33
CA LEU A 802 8.88 -0.26 -0.58
C LEU A 802 8.26 -0.30 -2.01
N GLN A 803 7.17 0.42 -2.26
CA GLN A 803 6.58 0.59 -3.59
C GLN A 803 7.03 1.90 -4.27
N THR A 804 7.77 2.77 -3.57
CA THR A 804 8.28 4.04 -4.10
C THR A 804 9.65 3.84 -4.80
N HIS A 805 10.32 4.95 -5.14
CA HIS A 805 11.72 4.95 -5.59
C HIS A 805 12.74 4.93 -4.42
N GLY A 806 12.26 4.82 -3.18
CA GLY A 806 13.04 5.03 -1.96
C GLY A 806 13.46 6.50 -1.80
N LEU A 807 14.26 6.78 -0.77
CA LEU A 807 14.88 8.10 -0.58
C LEU A 807 15.94 8.37 -1.66
N ILE A 808 16.73 7.35 -2.00
CA ILE A 808 17.79 7.41 -3.01
C ILE A 808 17.83 6.09 -3.78
N THR A 809 17.93 6.19 -5.11
CA THR A 809 18.29 5.08 -6.01
C THR A 809 19.77 5.20 -6.42
N LEU A 810 20.53 4.13 -6.20
CA LEU A 810 21.96 4.00 -6.47
C LEU A 810 22.16 3.03 -7.63
N TYR A 811 22.49 3.54 -8.81
CA TYR A 811 22.70 2.70 -10.00
C TYR A 811 24.08 2.05 -9.97
N HIS A 812 24.15 0.71 -10.04
CA HIS A 812 25.42 -0.05 -9.97
C HIS A 812 26.41 0.39 -11.06
N ALA A 813 25.91 0.69 -12.26
CA ALA A 813 26.70 1.23 -13.38
C ALA A 813 27.30 2.63 -13.12
N ARG A 814 26.78 3.41 -12.15
CA ARG A 814 27.38 4.67 -11.68
C ARG A 814 28.29 4.49 -10.46
N LEU A 815 28.04 3.44 -9.66
CA LEU A 815 28.86 3.09 -8.50
C LEU A 815 30.17 2.38 -8.89
N GLY A 816 30.27 1.85 -10.11
CA GLY A 816 31.39 1.03 -10.58
C GLY A 816 31.25 -0.46 -10.25
N GLY A 817 30.05 -0.92 -9.87
CA GLY A 817 29.76 -2.32 -9.55
C GLY A 817 28.51 -2.49 -8.68
N GLU A 818 28.12 -3.74 -8.46
CA GLU A 818 27.01 -4.12 -7.55
C GLU A 818 27.43 -4.05 -6.06
N ARG A 819 28.67 -4.41 -5.75
CA ARG A 819 29.14 -4.57 -4.36
C ARG A 819 29.29 -3.23 -3.65
N CYS A 820 28.59 -3.09 -2.53
CA CYS A 820 28.64 -1.94 -1.64
C CYS A 820 28.88 -2.39 -0.19
N VAL A 821 29.65 -1.62 0.57
CA VAL A 821 29.82 -1.78 2.03
C VAL A 821 29.19 -0.57 2.71
N TYR A 822 28.37 -0.81 3.73
CA TYR A 822 27.51 0.18 4.37
C TYR A 822 27.91 0.42 5.82
N ALA A 823 27.94 1.68 6.25
CA ALA A 823 28.08 2.07 7.65
C ALA A 823 27.13 3.22 7.99
N PHE A 824 26.56 3.21 9.20
CA PHE A 824 25.65 4.24 9.70
C PHE A 824 25.98 4.59 11.15
N ASP A 825 25.92 5.89 11.47
CA ASP A 825 26.04 6.42 12.84
C ASP A 825 24.79 7.23 13.16
N HIS A 826 24.01 6.81 14.16
CA HIS A 826 22.81 7.50 14.59
C HIS A 826 23.15 8.83 15.27
N ALA A 827 24.35 8.99 15.86
CA ALA A 827 24.74 10.22 16.55
C ALA A 827 25.04 11.38 15.58
N THR A 828 26.00 11.23 14.65
CA THR A 828 26.29 12.27 13.63
C THR A 828 25.23 12.35 12.53
N ARG A 829 24.44 11.27 12.36
CA ARG A 829 23.47 11.00 11.29
C ARG A 829 24.09 10.75 9.91
N PHE A 830 25.37 10.38 9.86
CA PHE A 830 26.02 10.01 8.60
C PHE A 830 25.72 8.56 8.20
N PHE A 831 25.60 8.35 6.89
CA PHE A 831 25.48 7.06 6.24
C PHE A 831 26.54 6.99 5.13
N ALA A 832 27.56 6.15 5.32
CA ALA A 832 28.63 5.95 4.36
C ALA A 832 28.35 4.72 3.50
N ILE A 833 28.63 4.85 2.21
CA ILE A 833 28.55 3.77 1.22
C ILE A 833 29.91 3.70 0.54
N VAL A 834 30.65 2.62 0.78
CA VAL A 834 31.88 2.30 0.03
C VAL A 834 31.48 1.47 -1.18
N HIS A 835 31.91 1.87 -2.38
CA HIS A 835 31.50 1.22 -3.63
C HIS A 835 32.62 1.28 -4.69
N GLY A 836 32.48 0.53 -5.78
CA GLY A 836 33.39 0.57 -6.93
C GLY A 836 34.60 -0.38 -6.80
N PRO A 837 34.44 -1.70 -6.93
CA PRO A 837 35.53 -2.66 -6.72
C PRO A 837 36.82 -2.44 -7.55
N GLU A 838 36.75 -1.77 -8.72
CA GLU A 838 37.93 -1.45 -9.56
C GLU A 838 38.49 -0.03 -9.39
N ASP A 839 37.67 0.86 -8.81
CA ASP A 839 38.02 2.25 -8.47
C ASP A 839 37.24 2.64 -7.20
N PRO A 840 37.72 2.24 -6.00
CA PRO A 840 36.90 2.29 -4.81
C PRO A 840 36.71 3.72 -4.32
N GLN A 841 35.48 4.07 -3.94
CA GLN A 841 35.09 5.42 -3.53
C GLN A 841 34.17 5.36 -2.30
N VAL A 842 34.16 6.43 -1.50
CA VAL A 842 33.22 6.61 -0.38
C VAL A 842 32.22 7.70 -0.72
N SER A 843 30.95 7.32 -0.84
CA SER A 843 29.83 8.25 -0.89
C SER A 843 29.32 8.52 0.53
N LEU A 844 29.37 9.78 0.97
CA LEU A 844 28.82 10.21 2.26
C LEU A 844 27.45 10.84 2.10
N LEU A 845 26.46 10.26 2.77
CA LEU A 845 25.09 10.76 2.87
C LEU A 845 24.79 11.16 4.32
N ARG A 846 23.82 12.05 4.53
CA ARG A 846 23.37 12.47 5.87
C ARG A 846 21.85 12.52 5.97
N PHE A 847 21.32 11.98 7.06
CA PHE A 847 19.90 12.09 7.39
C PHE A 847 19.55 13.42 8.05
N ASP A 848 18.31 13.89 7.88
CA ASP A 848 17.72 14.95 8.71
C ASP A 848 17.56 14.52 10.19
N GLN A 849 17.12 15.44 11.05
CA GLN A 849 16.93 15.13 12.49
C GLN A 849 15.77 14.17 12.80
N LYS A 850 14.87 13.91 11.84
CA LYS A 850 13.67 13.06 11.99
C LYS A 850 13.84 11.70 11.30
N PHE A 851 15.01 11.44 10.71
CA PHE A 851 15.28 10.30 9.84
C PHE A 851 14.19 10.14 8.76
N THR A 852 13.88 11.24 8.06
CA THR A 852 12.89 11.28 6.96
C THR A 852 13.54 11.56 5.61
N GLY A 853 14.31 12.63 5.49
CA GLY A 853 15.13 12.94 4.31
C GLY A 853 16.55 12.42 4.45
N LEU A 854 17.13 11.99 3.32
CA LEU A 854 18.53 11.59 3.16
C LEU A 854 19.12 12.40 2.01
N GLN A 855 20.24 13.09 2.24
CA GLN A 855 20.88 13.95 1.24
C GLN A 855 22.37 13.62 1.11
N GLY A 856 22.94 13.87 -0.08
CA GLY A 856 24.40 13.79 -0.27
C GLY A 856 25.10 14.88 0.55
N TYR A 857 26.06 14.50 1.38
CA TYR A 857 26.79 15.44 2.22
C TYR A 857 27.93 16.12 1.45
N ARG A 858 28.67 15.37 0.62
CA ARG A 858 29.71 15.83 -0.29
C ARG A 858 29.71 14.96 -1.56
N ALA A 859 30.55 15.29 -2.53
CA ALA A 859 30.81 14.43 -3.69
C ALA A 859 31.48 13.11 -3.24
N PRO A 860 31.34 11.99 -4.01
CA PRO A 860 32.05 10.75 -3.72
C PRO A 860 33.57 10.96 -3.71
N MET A 861 34.25 10.38 -2.73
CA MET A 861 35.68 10.56 -2.52
C MET A 861 36.45 9.29 -2.95
N PRO A 862 37.28 9.35 -4.01
CA PRO A 862 37.94 8.16 -4.57
C PRO A 862 39.11 7.73 -3.68
N LEU A 863 39.04 6.53 -3.08
CA LEU A 863 40.01 5.99 -2.14
C LEU A 863 41.39 5.74 -2.76
N ARG A 864 41.45 5.46 -4.07
CA ARG A 864 42.65 5.02 -4.81
C ARG A 864 43.95 5.80 -4.53
N PRO A 865 43.98 7.14 -4.35
CA PRO A 865 45.22 7.88 -4.11
C PRO A 865 45.95 7.54 -2.80
N TRP A 866 45.25 6.97 -1.81
CA TRP A 866 45.83 6.65 -0.50
C TRP A 866 46.31 5.20 -0.36
N TYR A 867 46.10 4.35 -1.37
CA TYR A 867 46.48 2.93 -1.35
C TYR A 867 47.48 2.58 -2.47
N LYS A 868 48.42 1.66 -2.18
CA LYS A 868 49.45 1.21 -3.13
C LYS A 868 48.94 0.23 -4.18
N ALA A 869 47.84 -0.45 -3.88
CA ALA A 869 47.09 -1.35 -4.75
C ALA A 869 45.59 -1.06 -4.53
N ILE A 870 44.70 -1.65 -5.34
CA ILE A 870 43.25 -1.48 -5.15
C ILE A 870 42.84 -2.21 -3.85
N PRO A 871 42.28 -1.52 -2.84
CA PRO A 871 41.89 -2.16 -1.58
C PRO A 871 40.56 -2.91 -1.70
N GLU A 872 40.54 -4.19 -1.31
CA GLU A 872 39.29 -4.94 -1.11
C GLU A 872 38.71 -4.60 0.26
N ILE A 873 37.97 -3.47 0.35
CA ILE A 873 37.23 -3.10 1.56
C ILE A 873 36.08 -4.10 1.77
N SER A 874 36.02 -4.67 2.96
CA SER A 874 35.09 -5.76 3.31
C SER A 874 34.19 -5.45 4.51
N ALA A 875 34.61 -4.53 5.39
CA ALA A 875 33.76 -3.95 6.42
C ALA A 875 34.08 -2.45 6.58
N ALA A 876 33.10 -1.68 7.06
CA ALA A 876 33.26 -0.29 7.44
C ALA A 876 32.39 0.02 8.65
N CYS A 877 32.86 0.87 9.55
CA CYS A 877 32.07 1.34 10.69
C CYS A 877 32.52 2.75 11.11
N PHE A 878 31.58 3.58 11.58
CA PHE A 878 31.93 4.89 12.14
C PHE A 878 32.44 4.74 13.57
N GLN A 879 33.31 5.65 13.99
CA GLN A 879 33.61 5.84 15.39
C GLN A 879 32.52 6.73 16.00
N THR A 880 31.54 6.09 16.65
CA THR A 880 30.23 6.62 17.07
C THR A 880 30.31 8.04 17.63
N GLY A 881 29.52 8.96 17.08
CA GLY A 881 29.49 10.36 17.53
C GLY A 881 30.67 11.25 17.10
N ARG A 882 31.72 10.72 16.46
CA ARG A 882 32.81 11.53 15.87
C ARG A 882 32.79 11.44 14.33
N SER A 883 33.53 12.34 13.68
CA SER A 883 33.62 12.46 12.21
C SER A 883 34.69 11.56 11.59
N GLU A 884 34.79 10.30 12.04
CA GLU A 884 35.81 9.33 11.62
C GLU A 884 35.16 7.99 11.21
N LEU A 885 35.55 7.48 10.04
CA LEU A 885 35.07 6.22 9.46
C LEU A 885 36.23 5.23 9.34
N PHE A 886 36.11 4.07 9.95
CA PHE A 886 37.04 2.96 9.79
C PHE A 886 36.70 2.16 8.53
N LEU A 887 37.72 1.90 7.71
CA LEU A 887 37.68 1.09 6.50
C LEU A 887 38.57 -0.14 6.70
N VAL A 888 37.98 -1.34 6.63
CA VAL A 888 38.66 -2.61 6.91
C VAL A 888 38.82 -3.42 5.63
N GLU A 889 40.06 -3.60 5.20
CA GLU A 889 40.40 -4.48 4.08
C GLU A 889 40.24 -5.96 4.44
N ARG A 890 39.92 -6.79 3.44
CA ARG A 890 39.98 -8.26 3.57
C ARG A 890 41.40 -8.78 3.90
N SER A 891 42.43 -7.95 3.70
CA SER A 891 43.82 -8.19 4.08
C SER A 891 44.12 -8.00 5.58
N GLY A 892 43.13 -7.62 6.39
CA GLY A 892 43.29 -7.27 7.81
C GLY A 892 43.83 -5.85 8.05
N SER A 893 44.20 -5.11 7.00
CA SER A 893 44.61 -3.71 7.13
C SER A 893 43.42 -2.80 7.49
N VAL A 894 43.59 -1.94 8.48
CA VAL A 894 42.58 -0.97 8.91
C VAL A 894 43.05 0.45 8.60
N HIS A 895 42.18 1.26 8.04
CA HIS A 895 42.43 2.66 7.72
C HIS A 895 41.32 3.55 8.31
N VAL A 896 41.70 4.70 8.86
CA VAL A 896 40.79 5.71 9.41
C VAL A 896 40.65 6.84 8.41
N PHE A 897 39.44 7.04 7.89
CA PHE A 897 39.07 8.16 7.05
C PHE A 897 38.45 9.27 7.92
N SER A 898 39.13 10.41 8.02
CA SER A 898 38.60 11.59 8.72
C SER A 898 37.76 12.44 7.77
N ILE A 899 36.45 12.49 8.04
CA ILE A 899 35.47 13.23 7.22
C ILE A 899 35.71 14.75 7.32
N SER A 900 36.15 15.22 8.49
CA SER A 900 36.42 16.65 8.73
C SER A 900 37.70 17.13 8.04
N ALA A 901 38.72 16.28 7.94
CA ALA A 901 40.01 16.65 7.36
C ALA A 901 40.19 16.20 5.89
N GLU A 902 39.29 15.38 5.35
CA GLU A 902 39.41 14.73 4.03
C GLU A 902 40.76 14.01 3.83
N MET A 903 41.18 13.27 4.88
CA MET A 903 42.41 12.48 4.85
C MET A 903 42.17 11.05 5.34
N ILE A 904 42.92 10.12 4.76
CA ILE A 904 43.01 8.72 5.21
C ILE A 904 44.36 8.51 5.88
N ARG A 905 44.34 7.91 7.07
CA ARG A 905 45.52 7.45 7.81
C ARG A 905 45.43 5.94 8.05
N PRO A 906 46.53 5.16 7.98
CA PRO A 906 46.51 3.79 8.49
C PRO A 906 46.23 3.80 10.00
N ALA A 907 45.56 2.76 10.52
CA ALA A 907 45.45 2.54 11.96
C ALA A 907 46.79 2.06 12.55
N PRO A 908 47.04 2.23 13.87
CA PRO A 908 48.25 1.75 14.53
C PRO A 908 48.26 0.22 14.78
N PHE A 909 47.22 -0.49 14.35
CA PHE A 909 47.06 -1.94 14.46
C PHE A 909 46.60 -2.55 13.12
N ARG A 910 46.76 -3.86 12.98
CA ARG A 910 46.18 -4.66 11.89
C ARG A 910 45.44 -5.85 12.48
N LEU A 911 44.33 -6.24 11.85
CA LEU A 911 43.55 -7.40 12.22
C LEU A 911 44.14 -8.66 11.56
N ASP A 912 43.93 -9.81 12.18
CA ASP A 912 44.13 -11.10 11.50
C ASP A 912 43.04 -11.27 10.42
N PRO A 913 43.36 -11.72 9.18
CA PRO A 913 42.38 -11.89 8.10
C PRO A 913 41.21 -12.85 8.36
N SER A 914 41.24 -13.62 9.45
CA SER A 914 40.15 -14.52 9.89
C SER A 914 39.00 -13.81 10.63
N PHE A 915 38.96 -12.46 10.65
CA PHE A 915 37.83 -11.72 11.22
C PHE A 915 36.51 -12.03 10.49
N ILE A 916 35.45 -12.20 11.29
CA ILE A 916 34.08 -12.50 10.84
C ILE A 916 33.23 -11.23 10.86
N ASN A 917 33.40 -10.39 11.89
CA ASN A 917 32.60 -9.19 12.08
C ASN A 917 33.43 -8.06 12.71
N VAL A 918 33.11 -6.82 12.38
CA VAL A 918 33.70 -5.61 12.96
C VAL A 918 32.59 -4.64 13.32
N CYS A 919 32.57 -4.16 14.56
CA CYS A 919 31.52 -3.31 15.10
C CYS A 919 32.11 -2.17 15.94
N SER A 920 31.43 -1.03 15.94
CA SER A 920 31.74 0.09 16.82
C SER A 920 30.97 -0.03 18.13
N THR A 921 31.54 0.41 19.24
CA THR A 921 30.81 0.51 20.52
C THR A 921 29.88 1.74 20.51
N PRO A 922 28.60 1.65 20.96
CA PRO A 922 27.64 2.75 20.89
C PRO A 922 27.93 3.95 21.83
N ASP A 923 28.84 3.80 22.79
CA ASP A 923 29.37 4.89 23.62
C ASP A 923 30.54 5.63 22.96
N GLY A 924 31.13 5.06 21.90
CA GLY A 924 32.27 5.61 21.22
C GLY A 924 33.61 5.39 21.94
N SER A 925 33.79 4.23 22.58
CA SER A 925 35.01 3.89 23.34
C SER A 925 36.02 3.03 22.58
N CYS A 926 35.55 1.99 21.87
CA CYS A 926 36.37 0.92 21.29
C CYS A 926 35.86 0.41 19.94
N LEU A 927 36.76 -0.19 19.16
CA LEU A 927 36.44 -1.01 18.00
C LEU A 927 36.41 -2.48 18.45
N LEU A 928 35.30 -3.18 18.19
CA LEU A 928 35.13 -4.60 18.50
C LEU A 928 35.29 -5.43 17.23
N VAL A 929 36.06 -6.50 17.32
CA VAL A 929 36.37 -7.41 16.23
C VAL A 929 36.10 -8.84 16.70
N VAL A 930 35.25 -9.56 15.96
CA VAL A 930 34.99 -10.98 16.21
C VAL A 930 35.87 -11.80 15.28
N MET A 931 36.80 -12.52 15.87
CA MET A 931 37.72 -13.43 15.20
C MET A 931 37.12 -14.83 15.10
N GLY A 932 37.28 -15.48 13.95
CA GLY A 932 36.90 -16.88 13.80
C GLY A 932 37.77 -17.82 14.64
N GLY A 933 37.17 -18.91 15.12
CA GLY A 933 37.91 -20.03 15.67
C GLY A 933 38.70 -20.79 14.59
N ALA A 934 39.66 -21.63 14.98
CA ALA A 934 40.49 -22.39 14.04
C ALA A 934 39.68 -23.50 13.32
N SER A 935 38.57 -23.92 13.92
CA SER A 935 37.59 -24.86 13.41
C SER A 935 36.17 -24.30 13.55
N LEU A 936 35.21 -24.82 12.76
CA LEU A 936 33.77 -24.49 12.82
C LEU A 936 33.07 -24.85 14.15
N VAL A 937 33.80 -25.47 15.08
CA VAL A 937 33.30 -25.90 16.41
C VAL A 937 33.91 -25.08 17.55
N ASP A 938 34.97 -24.30 17.27
CA ASP A 938 35.68 -23.53 18.28
C ASP A 938 34.93 -22.21 18.56
N SER A 939 35.09 -21.68 19.78
CA SER A 939 34.58 -20.36 20.15
C SER A 939 35.11 -19.26 19.22
N HIS A 940 34.28 -18.25 18.95
CA HIS A 940 34.71 -17.04 18.26
C HIS A 940 35.34 -16.09 19.29
N ARG A 941 36.54 -15.56 19.04
CA ARG A 941 37.25 -14.70 20.00
C ARG A 941 36.87 -13.24 19.80
N LEU A 942 36.39 -12.56 20.84
CA LEU A 942 36.08 -11.13 20.82
C LEU A 942 37.30 -10.31 21.24
N VAL A 943 37.79 -9.50 20.32
CA VAL A 943 38.95 -8.62 20.53
C VAL A 943 38.52 -7.16 20.46
N ALA A 944 38.99 -6.34 21.41
CA ALA A 944 38.69 -4.92 21.52
C ALA A 944 39.94 -4.05 21.31
N PHE A 945 39.80 -2.99 20.52
CA PHE A 945 40.86 -2.00 20.28
C PHE A 945 40.39 -0.63 20.75
N HIS A 946 41.13 -0.02 21.69
CA HIS A 946 40.79 1.27 22.29
C HIS A 946 41.15 2.44 21.36
N TRP A 947 40.38 3.53 21.43
CA TRP A 947 40.48 4.63 20.46
C TRP A 947 41.44 5.76 20.84
N ASP A 948 41.80 5.90 22.12
CA ASP A 948 42.61 7.01 22.63
C ASP A 948 44.02 6.59 23.07
N ALA A 949 44.61 5.64 22.32
CA ALA A 949 46.01 5.25 22.49
C ALA A 949 46.94 6.37 22.01
N SER A 950 47.10 7.40 22.84
CA SER A 950 48.02 8.53 22.63
C SER A 950 49.51 8.16 22.77
N SER A 951 49.81 6.90 23.12
CA SER A 951 51.15 6.34 23.19
C SER A 951 51.73 6.07 21.79
N LEU A 952 52.55 6.99 21.32
CA LEU A 952 53.54 6.74 20.28
C LEU A 952 54.52 5.64 20.78
N GLU A 953 54.58 4.48 20.12
CA GLU A 953 55.79 3.88 19.51
C GLU A 953 55.65 2.38 19.21
N ASP A 954 54.82 1.64 19.97
CA ASP A 954 54.57 0.20 19.77
C ASP A 954 53.25 -0.11 19.01
N GLN A 955 53.14 -1.33 18.49
CA GLN A 955 51.94 -1.82 17.80
C GLN A 955 50.83 -2.13 18.82
N LEU A 956 49.60 -1.69 18.56
CA LEU A 956 48.46 -2.03 19.42
C LEU A 956 48.07 -3.50 19.24
N GLU A 957 48.45 -4.34 20.20
CA GLU A 957 47.80 -5.63 20.42
C GLU A 957 46.38 -5.39 20.94
N GLY A 958 45.42 -6.16 20.46
CA GLY A 958 44.01 -6.02 20.83
C GLY A 958 43.68 -6.80 22.11
N ILE A 959 42.87 -6.22 22.98
CA ILE A 959 42.46 -6.81 24.25
C ILE A 959 41.45 -7.94 23.98
N GLU A 960 41.78 -9.16 24.38
CA GLU A 960 40.87 -10.29 24.28
C GLU A 960 39.83 -10.25 25.41
N ALA A 961 38.60 -9.88 25.06
CA ALA A 961 37.53 -9.61 26.02
C ALA A 961 36.74 -10.86 26.42
N SER A 962 36.47 -11.77 25.47
CA SER A 962 35.64 -12.96 25.69
C SER A 962 35.78 -14.00 24.59
N ASP A 963 35.61 -15.27 24.94
CA ASP A 963 35.02 -16.24 24.03
C ASP A 963 33.54 -15.89 23.78
N LEU A 964 33.10 -15.97 22.54
CA LEU A 964 31.70 -15.90 22.10
C LEU A 964 31.28 -17.25 21.51
N PRO A 965 30.01 -17.66 21.66
CA PRO A 965 29.53 -18.89 21.04
C PRO A 965 29.63 -18.80 19.51
N PRO A 966 30.02 -19.90 18.82
CA PRO A 966 30.11 -19.91 17.37
C PRO A 966 28.74 -19.64 16.73
N SER A 967 28.71 -18.70 15.79
CA SER A 967 27.50 -18.29 15.08
C SER A 967 27.78 -18.06 13.60
N GLU A 968 26.94 -18.65 12.74
CA GLU A 968 26.93 -18.39 11.30
C GLU A 968 26.44 -16.97 10.96
N THR A 969 25.92 -16.22 11.93
CA THR A 969 25.39 -14.86 11.76
C THR A 969 26.28 -13.83 12.48
N PRO A 970 26.52 -12.64 11.88
CA PRO A 970 27.27 -11.58 12.55
C PRO A 970 26.52 -11.12 13.81
N CYS A 971 27.25 -10.94 14.91
CA CYS A 971 26.72 -10.34 16.14
C CYS A 971 26.34 -8.87 15.93
N VAL A 972 25.50 -8.34 16.81
CA VAL A 972 25.17 -6.90 16.84
C VAL A 972 25.59 -6.28 18.17
N VAL A 973 25.93 -5.00 18.17
CA VAL A 973 26.35 -4.26 19.36
C VAL A 973 25.37 -3.13 19.65
N THR A 974 24.98 -2.97 20.91
CA THR A 974 23.91 -2.05 21.37
C THR A 974 24.14 -1.63 22.82
N ARG A 975 23.73 -0.42 23.20
CA ARG A 975 23.81 0.13 24.56
C ARG A 975 22.44 0.64 24.96
N PHE A 976 21.76 -0.08 25.85
CA PHE A 976 20.38 0.22 26.21
C PHE A 976 20.31 1.42 27.15
N TYR A 977 19.38 2.33 26.88
CA TYR A 977 19.03 3.47 27.73
C TYR A 977 20.18 4.41 28.15
N GLY A 978 21.27 4.44 27.38
CA GLY A 978 22.35 5.42 27.47
C GLY A 978 23.35 5.15 28.59
N LYS A 979 22.88 4.91 29.82
CA LYS A 979 23.74 4.60 30.97
C LYS A 979 24.16 3.13 31.06
N GLY A 980 23.24 2.18 30.88
CA GLY A 980 23.54 0.75 30.92
C GLY A 980 24.73 0.34 30.05
N ARG A 981 25.44 -0.72 30.45
CA ARG A 981 26.66 -1.22 29.79
C ARG A 981 26.46 -1.58 28.31
N THR A 982 27.57 -1.71 27.57
CA THR A 982 27.55 -2.12 26.15
C THR A 982 27.32 -3.62 26.03
N HIS A 983 26.34 -4.02 25.22
CA HIS A 983 25.99 -5.41 24.94
C HIS A 983 26.46 -5.83 23.54
N VAL A 984 27.25 -6.90 23.46
CA VAL A 984 27.39 -7.72 22.25
C VAL A 984 26.28 -8.77 22.28
N VAL A 985 25.64 -9.03 21.15
CA VAL A 985 24.49 -9.94 21.05
C VAL A 985 24.67 -10.88 19.86
N SER A 986 24.63 -12.18 20.15
CA SER A 986 24.80 -13.27 19.19
C SER A 986 23.56 -14.15 19.12
N PHE A 987 23.27 -14.70 17.95
CA PHE A 987 22.19 -15.67 17.75
C PHE A 987 22.79 -17.07 17.56
N LEU A 988 22.20 -18.07 18.22
CA LEU A 988 22.62 -19.46 18.18
C LEU A 988 21.52 -20.29 17.47
N PRO A 989 21.61 -20.52 16.15
CA PRO A 989 20.56 -21.20 15.37
C PRO A 989 20.31 -22.65 15.82
N THR A 990 21.32 -23.29 16.41
CA THR A 990 21.25 -24.65 16.96
C THR A 990 20.34 -24.75 18.18
N ASN A 991 20.35 -23.73 19.04
CA ASN A 991 19.65 -23.71 20.33
C ASN A 991 18.35 -22.87 20.30
N ASN A 992 18.06 -22.17 19.20
CA ASN A 992 17.00 -21.17 19.09
C ASN A 992 17.09 -20.06 20.16
N LEU A 993 18.31 -19.70 20.56
CA LEU A 993 18.59 -18.68 21.57
C LEU A 993 19.27 -17.46 20.96
N VAL A 994 18.87 -16.27 21.42
CA VAL A 994 19.68 -15.06 21.34
C VAL A 994 20.32 -14.86 22.71
N GLN A 995 21.64 -14.74 22.74
CA GLN A 995 22.43 -14.56 23.97
C GLN A 995 23.23 -13.26 23.87
N SER A 996 23.37 -12.55 24.99
CA SER A 996 24.18 -11.35 25.10
C SER A 996 25.39 -11.55 26.01
N THR A 997 26.51 -10.93 25.63
CA THR A 997 27.67 -10.71 26.48
C THR A 997 27.75 -9.21 26.79
N ILE A 998 27.81 -8.87 28.07
CA ILE A 998 27.97 -7.49 28.56
C ILE A 998 29.46 -7.17 28.63
N LEU A 999 29.85 -6.02 28.08
CA LEU A 999 31.21 -5.48 28.15
C LEU A 999 31.29 -4.31 29.12
N GLN A 1000 32.20 -4.42 30.08
CA GLN A 1000 32.67 -3.31 30.90
C GLN A 1000 33.98 -2.80 30.34
N ILE A 1001 33.89 -1.72 29.58
CA ILE A 1001 35.04 -1.06 28.97
C ILE A 1001 35.69 -0.12 29.99
N LYS A 1002 37.00 -0.23 30.15
CA LYS A 1002 37.84 0.62 31.01
C LYS A 1002 38.87 1.33 30.14
N GLN A 1003 38.79 2.65 29.99
CA GLN A 1003 39.76 3.41 29.21
C GLN A 1003 40.91 3.91 30.07
N ARG A 1004 42.15 3.86 29.54
CA ARG A 1004 43.35 4.38 30.22
C ARG A 1004 43.27 5.88 30.37
N THR A 1005 42.81 6.27 31.55
CA THR A 1005 42.54 7.65 31.95
C THR A 1005 43.18 7.87 33.31
N THR A 1006 43.75 9.05 33.53
CA THR A 1006 44.22 9.47 34.87
C THR A 1006 43.03 9.97 35.70
N GLU A 1007 42.03 9.10 35.85
CA GLU A 1007 40.77 9.40 36.54
C GLU A 1007 40.75 8.85 37.96
N PHE A 1008 40.58 9.77 38.91
CA PHE A 1008 40.39 9.45 40.32
C PHE A 1008 38.99 8.84 40.53
N ALA A 1009 38.93 7.51 40.63
CA ALA A 1009 37.69 6.76 40.80
C ALA A 1009 37.07 6.94 42.20
N ILE A 1010 36.36 8.05 42.39
CA ILE A 1010 35.63 8.37 43.63
C ILE A 1010 34.38 7.49 43.73
N ARG A 1011 34.54 6.24 44.21
CA ARG A 1011 33.43 5.32 44.50
C ARG A 1011 32.90 5.52 45.93
N SER A 1012 31.58 5.41 46.08
CA SER A 1012 30.89 5.34 47.38
C SER A 1012 30.21 3.97 47.50
N GLU A 1013 30.35 3.29 48.63
CA GLU A 1013 29.94 1.89 48.80
C GLU A 1013 28.42 1.70 49.06
N ASN A 1014 27.56 2.62 48.61
CA ASN A 1014 26.11 2.63 48.91
C ASN A 1014 25.21 3.14 47.77
N GLU A 1015 25.42 2.65 46.55
CA GLU A 1015 24.40 2.79 45.51
C GLU A 1015 23.16 1.95 45.89
N GLY A 1016 22.01 2.60 46.08
CA GLY A 1016 20.77 1.96 46.53
C GLY A 1016 19.99 2.67 47.64
N LEU A 1017 20.47 3.81 48.17
CA LEU A 1017 19.73 4.66 49.10
C LEU A 1017 19.58 6.09 48.53
N PRO A 1018 18.41 6.75 48.71
CA PRO A 1018 18.23 8.13 48.25
C PRO A 1018 19.19 9.06 49.00
N ALA A 1019 19.95 9.86 48.25
CA ALA A 1019 20.94 10.78 48.80
C ALA A 1019 20.26 11.83 49.71
N ALA A 1020 20.35 11.62 51.02
CA ALA A 1020 19.81 12.51 52.05
C ALA A 1020 20.68 13.79 52.16
N GLY A 1021 20.58 14.65 51.14
CA GLY A 1021 21.22 15.96 51.12
C GLY A 1021 20.85 16.76 52.37
N ILE A 1022 21.84 17.42 52.97
CA ILE A 1022 21.68 18.08 54.27
C ILE A 1022 20.62 19.17 54.17
N GLN A 1023 19.45 18.90 54.76
CA GLN A 1023 18.35 19.84 54.79
C GLN A 1023 18.59 20.89 55.87
N THR A 1024 18.69 22.14 55.45
CA THR A 1024 18.76 23.34 56.30
C THR A 1024 17.54 24.19 55.99
N SER A 1025 16.68 24.38 56.98
CA SER A 1025 15.49 25.21 56.82
C SER A 1025 15.84 26.70 56.86
N ASN A 1026 15.27 27.45 55.90
CA ASN A 1026 15.28 28.91 55.78
C ASN A 1026 16.61 29.58 55.40
N ASN A 1027 17.58 28.83 54.86
CA ASN A 1027 18.93 29.34 54.61
C ASN A 1027 19.35 29.27 53.12
N SER A 1028 18.47 28.82 52.21
CA SER A 1028 18.70 28.57 50.77
C SER A 1028 19.61 29.58 50.03
N ILE A 1029 19.37 30.89 50.21
CA ILE A 1029 20.09 31.98 49.51
C ILE A 1029 21.58 32.03 49.89
N ILE A 1030 21.96 31.50 51.05
CA ILE A 1030 23.37 31.32 51.41
C ILE A 1030 23.81 29.88 51.11
N ASP A 1031 23.00 28.89 51.48
CA ASP A 1031 23.35 27.47 51.36
C ASP A 1031 23.52 26.97 49.92
N CYS A 1032 22.94 27.64 48.91
CA CYS A 1032 23.16 27.31 47.49
C CYS A 1032 24.64 27.34 47.07
N HIS A 1033 25.49 28.12 47.77
CA HIS A 1033 26.94 28.07 47.57
C HIS A 1033 27.53 26.72 48.00
N LEU A 1034 27.08 26.19 49.14
CA LEU A 1034 27.48 24.86 49.61
C LEU A 1034 26.98 23.77 48.66
N GLU A 1035 25.78 23.90 48.08
CA GLU A 1035 25.27 22.97 47.04
C GLU A 1035 26.18 22.96 45.79
N VAL A 1036 26.60 24.14 45.32
CA VAL A 1036 27.56 24.26 44.20
C VAL A 1036 28.90 23.59 44.54
N TRP A 1037 29.43 23.76 45.75
CA TRP A 1037 30.72 23.17 46.14
C TRP A 1037 30.64 21.67 46.44
N THR A 1038 29.52 21.17 46.96
CA THR A 1038 29.33 19.72 47.17
C THR A 1038 29.12 19.01 45.84
N ARG A 1039 28.40 19.62 44.87
CA ARG A 1039 28.16 19.01 43.55
C ARG A 1039 29.34 19.13 42.58
N PHE A 1040 29.98 20.29 42.47
CA PHE A 1040 31.01 20.54 41.44
C PHE A 1040 32.45 20.54 42.01
N PRO A 1041 33.51 20.44 41.18
CA PRO A 1041 34.88 20.63 41.64
C PRO A 1041 35.12 22.07 42.10
N VAL A 1042 35.60 22.24 43.34
CA VAL A 1042 35.96 23.54 43.92
C VAL A 1042 37.25 24.09 43.31
N VAL A 1043 38.15 23.18 42.91
CA VAL A 1043 39.41 23.47 42.23
C VAL A 1043 39.41 22.71 40.91
N PRO A 1044 39.58 23.37 39.75
CA PRO A 1044 39.63 22.68 38.46
C PRO A 1044 41.03 22.08 38.24
N THR A 1045 41.08 20.82 37.80
CA THR A 1045 42.33 20.10 37.48
C THR A 1045 43.19 20.81 36.42
N ILE A 1046 42.55 21.52 35.50
CA ILE A 1046 43.19 22.37 34.49
C ILE A 1046 42.73 23.81 34.68
N THR A 1047 43.66 24.71 35.02
CA THR A 1047 43.37 26.13 35.21
C THR A 1047 43.40 26.90 33.88
N ARG A 1048 42.22 27.04 33.25
CA ARG A 1048 42.05 27.97 32.11
C ARG A 1048 42.22 29.42 32.59
N ILE A 1049 42.90 30.26 31.80
CA ILE A 1049 43.14 31.68 32.10
C ILE A 1049 42.04 32.55 31.46
N THR A 1050 40.78 32.15 31.66
CA THR A 1050 39.57 32.80 31.16
C THR A 1050 38.56 32.99 32.31
N PRO A 1051 37.87 34.14 32.41
CA PRO A 1051 38.11 35.37 31.65
C PRO A 1051 39.50 35.96 31.95
N PHE A 1052 40.11 36.62 30.97
CA PHE A 1052 41.47 37.14 31.07
C PHE A 1052 41.47 38.45 31.89
N PRO A 1053 42.12 38.48 33.07
CA PRO A 1053 42.07 39.64 33.95
C PRO A 1053 42.98 40.77 33.47
N ILE A 1054 42.44 41.98 33.47
CA ILE A 1054 43.19 43.24 33.38
C ILE A 1054 43.58 43.67 34.80
N SER A 1055 42.66 43.51 35.77
CA SER A 1055 42.92 43.61 37.20
C SER A 1055 42.01 42.64 37.94
N ARG A 1056 42.55 41.79 38.81
CA ARG A 1056 41.73 40.84 39.59
C ARG A 1056 41.78 41.18 41.07
N LYS A 1057 40.61 41.37 41.66
CA LYS A 1057 40.42 41.63 43.09
C LYS A 1057 40.07 40.31 43.81
N PRO A 1058 40.21 40.22 45.15
CA PRO A 1058 39.76 39.05 45.89
C PRO A 1058 38.27 38.80 45.71
N ARG A 1059 37.83 37.56 45.92
CA ARG A 1059 36.42 37.20 45.86
C ARG A 1059 35.65 37.87 46.99
N GLN A 1060 34.43 38.32 46.72
CA GLN A 1060 33.58 38.98 47.71
C GLN A 1060 32.14 38.50 47.58
N LEU A 1061 31.52 38.22 48.73
CA LEU A 1061 30.08 38.02 48.87
C LEU A 1061 29.52 39.15 49.74
N VAL A 1062 28.63 39.95 49.16
CA VAL A 1062 27.95 41.04 49.86
C VAL A 1062 26.49 40.67 50.08
N LEU A 1063 26.11 40.58 51.34
CA LEU A 1063 24.77 40.25 51.79
C LEU A 1063 24.03 41.58 52.01
N VAL A 1064 23.07 41.91 51.13
CA VAL A 1064 22.29 43.16 51.23
C VAL A 1064 20.92 42.83 51.81
N SER A 1065 20.66 43.36 53.00
CA SER A 1065 19.46 43.06 53.79
C SER A 1065 19.00 44.32 54.55
N PRO A 1066 17.69 44.59 54.67
CA PRO A 1066 17.18 45.65 55.54
C PRO A 1066 17.61 45.51 57.02
N ILE A 1067 17.97 44.29 57.44
CA ILE A 1067 18.32 43.90 58.81
C ILE A 1067 19.78 43.43 58.85
N ASP A 1068 20.53 43.83 59.88
CA ASP A 1068 21.93 43.43 60.04
C ASP A 1068 22.07 41.92 60.31
N LEU A 1069 22.95 41.25 59.57
CA LEU A 1069 23.19 39.80 59.66
C LEU A 1069 24.58 39.49 60.27
N PRO A 1070 24.90 39.90 61.51
CA PRO A 1070 26.27 39.85 62.07
C PRO A 1070 26.84 38.43 62.21
N ARG A 1071 25.99 37.40 62.08
CA ARG A 1071 26.37 35.98 62.14
C ARG A 1071 26.71 35.37 60.77
N ALA A 1072 26.50 36.10 59.67
CA ALA A 1072 26.58 35.54 58.32
C ALA A 1072 28.00 35.17 57.86
N ALA A 1073 29.01 35.98 58.18
CA ALA A 1073 30.42 35.64 57.89
C ALA A 1073 30.83 34.34 58.60
N ALA A 1074 30.55 34.23 59.91
CA ALA A 1074 30.79 33.02 60.70
C ALA A 1074 29.91 31.83 60.27
N TYR A 1075 28.77 32.06 59.60
CA TYR A 1075 27.99 30.99 58.97
C TYR A 1075 28.69 30.47 57.70
N TYR A 1076 29.15 31.36 56.82
CA TYR A 1076 29.89 31.02 55.60
C TYR A 1076 31.21 30.28 55.88
N GLU A 1077 31.98 30.71 56.89
CA GLU A 1077 33.16 29.97 57.38
C GLU A 1077 32.81 28.56 57.88
N ARG A 1078 31.67 28.41 58.57
CA ARG A 1078 31.14 27.10 58.99
C ARG A 1078 30.67 26.26 57.81
N MET A 1079 30.16 26.84 56.72
CA MET A 1079 29.87 26.11 55.47
C MET A 1079 31.15 25.58 54.82
N ILE A 1080 32.22 26.39 54.71
CA ILE A 1080 33.52 25.94 54.17
C ILE A 1080 34.12 24.82 55.05
N SER A 1081 33.99 24.94 56.37
CA SER A 1081 34.43 23.91 57.31
C SER A 1081 33.59 22.63 57.20
N THR A 1082 32.29 22.77 56.94
CA THR A 1082 31.33 21.68 56.71
C THR A 1082 31.60 20.97 55.38
N LEU A 1083 31.88 21.72 54.31
CA LEU A 1083 32.30 21.20 53.00
C LEU A 1083 33.56 20.33 53.12
N ARG A 1084 34.60 20.84 53.79
CA ARG A 1084 35.85 20.11 54.06
C ARG A 1084 35.57 18.80 54.81
N ARG A 1085 34.80 18.86 55.90
CA ARG A 1085 34.46 17.71 56.75
C ARG A 1085 33.64 16.63 56.04
N ILE A 1086 32.83 17.00 55.04
CA ILE A 1086 31.93 16.07 54.36
C ILE A 1086 32.56 15.49 53.10
N THR A 1087 33.12 16.34 52.24
CA THR A 1087 33.46 15.95 50.86
C THR A 1087 34.93 15.61 50.65
N GLN A 1088 35.81 15.91 51.62
CA GLN A 1088 37.28 15.79 51.52
C GLN A 1088 37.93 16.51 50.31
N LYS A 1089 37.16 17.27 49.52
CA LYS A 1089 37.66 17.96 48.33
C LYS A 1089 38.75 18.97 48.70
N PRO A 1090 39.78 19.14 47.85
CA PRO A 1090 40.70 20.26 48.00
C PRO A 1090 39.92 21.57 47.95
N VAL A 1091 40.20 22.47 48.88
CA VAL A 1091 39.62 23.82 48.93
C VAL A 1091 40.74 24.84 48.73
N ASP A 1092 40.81 25.39 47.52
CA ASP A 1092 41.78 26.43 47.14
C ASP A 1092 41.63 27.69 48.01
N TRP A 1093 42.75 28.40 48.17
CA TRP A 1093 42.83 29.63 48.97
C TRP A 1093 41.86 30.71 48.48
N ARG A 1094 41.51 30.71 47.18
CA ARG A 1094 40.54 31.62 46.58
C ARG A 1094 39.12 31.47 47.13
N LEU A 1095 38.74 30.30 47.64
CA LEU A 1095 37.45 30.14 48.32
C LEU A 1095 37.55 30.58 49.79
N THR A 1096 38.60 30.18 50.50
CA THR A 1096 38.79 30.55 51.92
C THR A 1096 39.12 32.02 52.16
N SER A 1097 39.56 32.73 51.13
CA SER A 1097 39.79 34.20 51.16
C SER A 1097 38.60 35.01 50.61
N THR A 1098 37.44 34.38 50.39
CA THR A 1098 36.23 35.11 50.00
C THR A 1098 35.81 36.05 51.13
N MET A 1099 35.86 37.36 50.87
CA MET A 1099 35.46 38.37 51.84
C MET A 1099 33.93 38.38 51.95
N VAL A 1100 33.40 37.98 53.10
CA VAL A 1100 31.95 38.05 53.39
C VAL A 1100 31.65 39.33 54.14
N SER A 1101 30.70 40.10 53.63
CA SER A 1101 30.30 41.40 54.20
C SER A 1101 28.79 41.57 54.17
N THR A 1102 28.24 42.37 55.08
CA THR A 1102 26.79 42.62 55.16
C THR A 1102 26.54 44.13 55.19
N THR A 1103 25.51 44.59 54.48
CA THR A 1103 25.12 46.00 54.45
C THR A 1103 23.61 46.16 54.25
N LYS A 1104 23.08 47.33 54.59
CA LYS A 1104 21.69 47.73 54.28
C LYS A 1104 21.54 48.33 52.88
N ALA A 1105 22.63 48.80 52.26
CA ALA A 1105 22.70 49.29 50.88
C ALA A 1105 24.14 49.18 50.35
N THR A 1106 24.31 48.93 49.06
CA THR A 1106 25.65 48.87 48.43
C THR A 1106 26.32 50.26 48.46
N SER A 1107 27.54 50.34 49.00
CA SER A 1107 28.35 51.57 49.00
C SER A 1107 29.16 51.73 47.71
N ALA A 1108 29.57 52.97 47.40
CA ALA A 1108 30.44 53.26 46.27
C ALA A 1108 31.79 52.52 46.33
N GLU A 1109 32.27 52.20 47.54
CA GLU A 1109 33.52 51.48 47.82
C GLU A 1109 33.57 50.07 47.18
N LEU A 1110 32.39 49.46 46.93
CA LEU A 1110 32.29 48.21 46.18
C LEU A 1110 32.62 48.41 44.69
N LEU A 1111 32.13 49.50 44.10
CA LEU A 1111 32.35 49.82 42.69
C LEU A 1111 33.82 50.18 42.40
N GLU A 1112 34.56 50.65 43.40
CA GLU A 1112 36.01 50.89 43.32
C GLU A 1112 36.86 49.60 43.43
N ASN A 1113 36.27 48.48 43.85
CA ASN A 1113 36.97 47.23 44.17
C ASN A 1113 36.53 46.01 43.36
N LEU A 1114 36.07 46.24 42.12
CA LEU A 1114 35.68 45.20 41.16
C LEU A 1114 36.88 44.59 40.42
N SER A 1115 36.81 43.29 40.12
CA SER A 1115 37.65 42.66 39.10
C SER A 1115 37.28 43.18 37.71
N GLU A 1116 38.29 43.37 36.86
CA GLU A 1116 38.20 43.90 35.50
C GLU A 1116 38.82 42.91 34.52
N PHE A 1117 38.08 42.54 33.48
CA PHE A 1117 38.48 41.55 32.48
C PHE A 1117 38.35 42.10 31.07
N LYS A 1118 39.05 41.50 30.10
CA LYS A 1118 38.81 41.79 28.69
C LYS A 1118 37.46 41.24 28.24
N LEU A 1119 36.66 42.03 27.54
CA LEU A 1119 35.30 41.67 27.14
C LEU A 1119 35.28 40.44 26.20
N GLY A 1120 36.18 40.37 25.21
CA GLY A 1120 36.29 39.22 24.31
C GLY A 1120 36.48 37.90 25.10
N SER A 1121 37.48 37.86 25.98
CA SER A 1121 37.73 36.72 26.87
C SER A 1121 36.58 36.37 27.83
N PHE A 1122 35.76 37.35 28.22
CA PHE A 1122 34.58 37.14 29.07
C PHE A 1122 33.44 36.47 28.30
N ILE A 1123 33.22 36.87 27.03
CA ILE A 1123 32.23 36.21 26.16
C ILE A 1123 32.66 34.79 25.78
N VAL A 1124 33.97 34.52 25.62
CA VAL A 1124 34.47 33.14 25.49
C VAL A 1124 34.12 32.31 26.71
N GLU A 1125 34.37 32.81 27.93
CA GLU A 1125 34.06 32.05 29.15
C GLU A 1125 32.55 31.81 29.33
N LEU A 1126 31.72 32.81 28.99
CA LEU A 1126 30.25 32.72 28.98
C LEU A 1126 29.74 31.63 28.03
N ILE A 1127 30.23 31.61 26.79
CA ILE A 1127 29.83 30.59 25.80
C ILE A 1127 30.31 29.20 26.26
N CYS A 1128 31.51 29.10 26.86
CA CYS A 1128 32.04 27.87 27.45
C CYS A 1128 31.37 27.43 28.78
N LEU A 1129 30.28 28.07 29.23
CA LEU A 1129 29.48 27.57 30.35
C LEU A 1129 28.53 26.43 29.95
N ILE A 1130 28.05 26.46 28.71
CA ILE A 1130 27.18 25.43 28.15
C ILE A 1130 28.04 24.55 27.21
N PRO A 1131 27.97 23.21 27.30
CA PRO A 1131 28.59 22.35 26.30
C PRO A 1131 27.96 22.63 24.93
N ILE A 1132 28.80 22.90 23.92
CA ILE A 1132 28.34 23.09 22.54
C ILE A 1132 27.71 21.77 22.07
N GLN A 1133 26.43 21.81 21.69
CA GLN A 1133 25.62 20.67 21.24
C GLN A 1133 25.65 20.51 19.71
#